data_AF-A0A5A8CHH8-F1
#
_entry.id   AF-A0A5A8CHH8-F1
#
_cell.length_a   1.000
_cell.length_b   1.000
_cell.length_c   1.000
_cell.angle_alpha   90.00
_cell.angle_beta   90.00
_cell.angle_gamma   90.00
#
_symmetry.space_group_name_H-M   'P 1'
#
loop_
_entity.id
_entity.type
_entity.pdbx_description
1 polymer ?
#
loop_
_entity_poly.entity_id
_entity_poly.type
_entity_poly.pdbx_seq_one_letter_code
_entity_poly.pdbx_strand_id
1 'polypeptide(L)'
;MSGPLEDKFLRLRDENTDLKKTCNDQKEAIKRLTTKIAIYEENLRRSGIDDKGARYIEAQVTIAHQQEEIAGLRRRARKLQEAKRALEEIARGRRPRAAAAASGRPVTASGGLPRKPWEQTKGWTGHAPEFARTVQPAAPPAAPARAAASSDGRAAAAASLVAELRSRLDSLQRSLADRDARIETLQQQLAEARAAAGGDAAPIAAPSAAVDRALRDKEAKIILLQSKFDQLEAQSAARASQYDKALEALELMGRQLTEARAAAQAAEAELEMARARAGAADDADADLRAARAEIRRLEAQLEDTLSAPFFADGEGAAGMRERLRALEQSERQLRARAAHLEGTVQAQHSELEALRAGRERAAAELDEARDELAQLRVRADAAARGTEALRRHLALYTGADGDGDGVPLRELEEALAVVRAKGGAAAAGVLALPDTDPDDVGPEALRRRLREARAALLTAQASAERSDRLLRTQREFTKDLEAEVADLTRRLEGGGDAAAGRVRRYEEACRRKEETIRALRAKVLALTEAAGRRPDAGSGSGSGSGGGEGGGDGALFGARRGGSGGGHDDGDDDDTASVGSASTTASLVAAPGGLAPAETIIEVYVVSAELFADADPSISGMSSLTSLFAVVDFWDFESQASPAAAPPRPAFNFASRFRVAYDEALAWHAAEPGAAVSVDVFAARDADARLVGRATLPLHRLLASERGAVAFKRAPLLGRGGARVGLLRAESWASRPG
;
A
#
# COMPACT_ATOMS: atom_id res chain seq x y z
N MET A 1 33.15 10.54 -52.27
CA MET A 1 32.53 9.95 -51.06
C MET A 1 32.95 10.71 -49.78
N SER A 2 32.92 12.06 -49.76
CA SER A 2 33.39 12.87 -48.61
C SER A 2 32.30 13.71 -47.92
N GLY A 3 31.25 14.12 -48.65
CA GLY A 3 30.20 15.02 -48.14
C GLY A 3 29.47 14.60 -46.86
N PRO A 4 29.00 13.36 -46.69
CA PRO A 4 28.19 13.00 -45.51
C PRO A 4 28.99 12.90 -44.21
N LEU A 5 30.31 12.67 -44.29
CA LEU A 5 31.18 12.70 -43.11
C LEU A 5 31.52 14.13 -42.73
N GLU A 6 31.77 14.99 -43.71
CA GLU A 6 32.05 16.42 -43.51
C GLU A 6 30.85 17.15 -42.88
N ASP A 7 29.63 16.84 -43.33
CA ASP A 7 28.39 17.35 -42.72
C ASP A 7 28.21 16.87 -41.26
N LYS A 8 28.60 15.62 -40.96
CA LYS A 8 28.55 15.09 -39.59
C LYS A 8 29.60 15.75 -38.70
N PHE A 9 30.81 16.01 -39.22
CA PHE A 9 31.84 16.74 -38.50
C PHE A 9 31.44 18.19 -38.23
N LEU A 10 30.78 18.85 -39.18
CA LEU A 10 30.25 20.21 -39.00
C LEU A 10 29.17 20.26 -37.91
N ARG A 11 28.22 19.31 -37.93
CA ARG A 11 27.19 19.20 -36.88
C ARG A 11 27.79 18.94 -35.50
N LEU A 12 28.73 17.99 -35.40
CA LEU A 12 29.42 17.70 -34.13
C LEU A 12 30.27 18.87 -33.65
N ARG A 13 30.80 19.70 -34.57
CA ARG A 13 31.52 20.92 -34.22
C ARG A 13 30.56 21.97 -33.66
N ASP A 14 29.43 22.19 -34.32
CA ASP A 14 28.42 23.16 -33.88
C ASP A 14 27.83 22.75 -32.52
N GLU A 15 27.48 21.46 -32.35
CA GLU A 15 27.06 20.88 -31.06
C GLU A 15 28.11 21.08 -29.97
N ASN A 16 29.40 20.87 -30.27
CA ASN A 16 30.49 21.15 -29.32
C ASN A 16 30.59 22.64 -28.97
N THR A 17 30.32 23.55 -29.91
CA THR A 17 30.33 24.99 -29.61
C THR A 17 29.16 25.39 -28.72
N ASP A 18 28.00 24.79 -28.89
CA ASP A 18 26.82 25.08 -28.06
C ASP A 18 26.94 24.46 -26.66
N LEU A 19 27.53 23.27 -26.54
CA LEU A 19 27.91 22.68 -25.25
C LEU A 19 28.95 23.54 -24.51
N LYS A 20 29.91 24.14 -25.23
CA LYS A 20 30.87 25.08 -24.62
C LYS A 20 30.21 26.38 -24.14
N LYS A 21 29.26 26.93 -24.90
CA LYS A 21 28.50 28.13 -24.49
C LYS A 21 27.69 27.85 -23.22
N THR A 22 26.91 26.76 -23.21
CA THR A 22 26.10 26.38 -22.04
C THR A 22 26.96 26.09 -20.80
N CYS A 23 28.14 25.46 -20.97
CA CYS A 23 29.09 25.28 -19.87
C CYS A 23 29.66 26.61 -19.36
N ASN A 24 29.95 27.57 -20.24
CA ASN A 24 30.41 28.90 -19.85
C ASN A 24 29.30 29.69 -19.13
N ASP A 25 28.05 29.61 -19.61
CA ASP A 25 26.89 30.22 -18.96
C ASP A 25 26.67 29.64 -17.56
N GLN A 26 26.81 28.31 -17.41
CA GLN A 26 26.75 27.64 -16.11
C GLN A 26 27.90 28.07 -15.19
N LYS A 27 29.14 28.22 -15.70
CA LYS A 27 30.27 28.73 -14.92
C LYS A 27 30.07 30.18 -14.48
N GLU A 28 29.49 31.03 -15.32
CA GLU A 28 29.13 32.39 -14.92
C GLU A 28 28.00 32.41 -13.88
N ALA A 29 26.99 31.55 -14.02
CA ALA A 29 25.93 31.41 -13.03
C ALA A 29 26.50 30.97 -11.67
N ILE A 30 27.39 29.98 -11.67
CA ILE A 30 28.09 29.52 -10.46
C ILE A 30 28.91 30.66 -9.86
N LYS A 31 29.70 31.41 -10.65
CA LYS A 31 30.46 32.57 -10.15
C LYS A 31 29.54 33.62 -9.52
N ARG A 32 28.40 33.94 -10.15
CA ARG A 32 27.41 34.89 -9.61
C ARG A 32 26.79 34.38 -8.31
N LEU A 33 26.50 33.09 -8.20
CA LEU A 33 25.99 32.46 -6.98
C LEU A 33 27.04 32.47 -5.87
N THR A 34 28.29 32.12 -6.17
CA THR A 34 29.41 32.17 -5.21
C THR A 34 29.64 33.60 -4.72
N THR A 35 29.63 34.60 -5.60
CA THR A 35 29.73 36.02 -5.19
C THR A 35 28.53 36.43 -4.33
N LYS A 36 27.31 35.99 -4.67
CA LYS A 36 26.12 36.26 -3.83
C LYS A 36 26.23 35.62 -2.46
N ILE A 37 26.66 34.36 -2.38
CA ILE A 37 26.90 33.65 -1.11
C ILE A 37 27.95 34.36 -0.27
N ALA A 38 29.07 34.80 -0.87
CA ALA A 38 30.08 35.58 -0.17
C ALA A 38 29.53 36.91 0.38
N ILE A 39 28.68 37.60 -0.38
CA ILE A 39 27.98 38.81 0.08
C ILE A 39 27.00 38.47 1.21
N TYR A 40 26.29 37.34 1.14
CA TYR A 40 25.39 36.88 2.20
C TYR A 40 26.15 36.53 3.48
N GLU A 41 27.28 35.84 3.38
CA GLU A 41 28.14 35.52 4.51
C GLU A 41 28.75 36.77 5.15
N GLU A 42 29.16 37.75 4.35
CA GLU A 42 29.67 39.04 4.83
C GLU A 42 28.56 39.87 5.50
N ASN A 43 27.35 39.86 4.95
CA ASN A 43 26.18 40.49 5.56
C ASN A 43 25.75 39.79 6.85
N LEU A 44 25.83 38.47 6.91
CA LEU A 44 25.54 37.66 8.10
C LEU A 44 26.57 37.93 9.21
N ARG A 45 27.85 38.12 8.85
CA ARG A 45 28.91 38.53 9.80
C ARG A 45 28.74 39.97 10.30
N ARG A 46 28.20 40.88 9.47
CA ARG A 46 27.98 42.29 9.83
C ARG A 46 26.67 42.52 10.61
N SER A 47 25.65 41.69 10.44
CA SER A 47 24.32 41.89 11.04
C SER A 47 24.09 41.10 12.33
N GLY A 48 25.06 41.02 13.23
CA GLY A 48 24.85 40.38 14.53
C GLY A 48 23.70 41.05 15.29
N ILE A 49 22.48 40.53 15.13
CA ILE A 49 21.22 40.69 15.89
C ILE A 49 20.09 39.92 15.14
N ASP A 50 19.49 38.98 15.88
CA ASP A 50 18.16 38.34 15.81
C ASP A 50 17.68 37.58 14.54
N ASP A 51 17.39 36.28 14.75
CA ASP A 51 16.76 35.28 13.87
C ASP A 51 15.49 35.75 13.11
N LYS A 52 14.89 36.87 13.51
CA LYS A 52 13.73 37.47 12.84
C LYS A 52 14.11 38.16 11.52
N GLY A 53 15.31 38.74 11.44
CA GLY A 53 15.82 39.35 10.20
C GLY A 53 16.12 38.31 9.13
N ALA A 54 16.72 37.18 9.54
CA ALA A 54 17.02 36.05 8.65
C ALA A 54 15.74 35.45 8.04
N ARG A 55 14.71 35.21 8.86
CA ARG A 55 13.42 34.69 8.40
C ARG A 55 12.67 35.65 7.49
N TYR A 56 12.75 36.96 7.74
CA TYR A 56 12.12 37.96 6.87
C TYR A 56 12.79 38.04 5.49
N ILE A 57 14.11 37.90 5.45
CA ILE A 57 14.88 37.94 4.19
C ILE A 57 14.72 36.61 3.43
N GLU A 58 14.67 35.47 4.11
CA GLU A 58 14.38 34.17 3.49
C GLU A 58 12.95 34.12 2.91
N ALA A 59 11.98 34.71 3.63
CA ALA A 59 10.62 34.92 3.11
C ALA A 59 10.61 35.84 1.88
N GLN A 60 11.41 36.92 1.86
CA GLN A 60 11.52 37.81 0.71
C GLN A 60 12.14 37.12 -0.51
N VAL A 61 13.15 36.27 -0.32
CA VAL A 61 13.81 35.52 -1.41
C VAL A 61 12.89 34.44 -1.99
N THR A 62 12.15 33.72 -1.13
CA THR A 62 11.17 32.72 -1.58
C THR A 62 10.00 33.38 -2.33
N ILE A 63 9.52 34.52 -1.86
CA ILE A 63 8.51 35.31 -2.57
C ILE A 63 9.04 35.80 -3.93
N ALA A 64 10.28 36.30 -4.01
CA ALA A 64 10.86 36.74 -5.27
C ALA A 64 11.03 35.58 -6.27
N HIS A 65 11.46 34.41 -5.79
CA HIS A 65 11.56 33.21 -6.61
C HIS A 65 10.19 32.76 -7.15
N GLN A 66 9.17 32.70 -6.28
CA GLN A 66 7.80 32.37 -6.68
C GLN A 66 7.24 33.40 -7.69
N GLN A 67 7.55 34.69 -7.52
CA GLN A 67 7.15 35.72 -8.48
C GLN A 67 7.82 35.54 -9.86
N GLU A 68 9.10 35.15 -9.90
CA GLU A 68 9.81 34.87 -11.13
C GLU A 68 9.28 33.61 -11.83
N GLU A 69 8.93 32.57 -11.07
CA GLU A 69 8.27 31.36 -11.58
C GLU A 69 6.87 31.66 -12.13
N ILE A 70 6.06 32.44 -11.42
CA ILE A 70 4.74 32.88 -11.89
C ILE A 70 4.89 33.71 -13.17
N ALA A 71 5.89 34.60 -13.25
CA ALA A 71 6.19 35.35 -14.47
C ALA A 71 6.64 34.41 -15.61
N GLY A 72 7.44 33.38 -15.31
CA GLY A 72 7.84 32.33 -16.25
C GLY A 72 6.65 31.51 -16.77
N LEU A 73 5.75 31.08 -15.89
CA LEU A 73 4.51 30.38 -16.22
C LEU A 73 3.57 31.26 -17.03
N ARG A 74 3.44 32.55 -16.70
CA ARG A 74 2.67 33.52 -17.49
C ARG A 74 3.25 33.70 -18.89
N ARG A 75 4.58 33.75 -19.05
CA ARG A 75 5.24 33.79 -20.37
C ARG A 75 4.98 32.52 -21.17
N ARG A 76 5.09 31.34 -20.55
CA ARG A 76 4.77 30.04 -21.19
C ARG A 76 3.30 29.95 -21.59
N ALA A 77 2.38 30.40 -20.73
CA ALA A 77 0.96 30.46 -21.02
C ALA A 77 0.63 31.41 -22.19
N ARG A 78 1.28 32.59 -22.26
CA ARG A 78 1.14 33.50 -23.40
C ARG A 78 1.64 32.87 -24.70
N LYS A 79 2.81 32.23 -24.69
CA LYS A 79 3.33 31.48 -25.86
C LYS A 79 2.38 30.36 -26.30
N LEU A 80 1.79 29.62 -25.35
CA LEU A 80 0.78 28.60 -25.66
C LEU A 80 -0.52 29.19 -26.20
N GLN A 81 -0.95 30.35 -25.69
CA GLN A 81 -2.12 31.07 -26.21
C GLN A 81 -1.87 31.62 -27.62
N GLU A 82 -0.68 32.16 -27.89
CA GLU A 82 -0.26 32.61 -29.22
C GLU A 82 -0.16 31.44 -30.20
N ALA A 83 0.42 30.30 -29.79
CA ALA A 83 0.46 29.08 -30.59
C ALA A 83 -0.94 28.52 -30.84
N LYS A 84 -1.83 28.55 -29.84
CA LYS A 84 -3.25 28.17 -30.00
C LYS A 84 -3.96 29.10 -30.98
N ARG A 85 -3.74 30.42 -30.90
CA ARG A 85 -4.30 31.40 -31.85
C ARG A 85 -3.78 31.18 -33.26
N ALA A 86 -2.48 30.93 -33.43
CA ALA A 86 -1.88 30.61 -34.72
C ALA A 86 -2.47 29.32 -35.31
N LEU A 87 -2.67 28.28 -34.49
CA LEU A 87 -3.33 27.04 -34.91
C LEU A 87 -4.82 27.25 -35.25
N GLU A 88 -5.53 28.09 -34.50
CA GLU A 88 -6.91 28.48 -34.80
C GLU A 88 -7.00 29.32 -36.09
N GLU A 89 -6.05 30.19 -36.38
CA GLU A 89 -5.96 30.94 -37.63
C GLU A 89 -5.65 30.01 -38.81
N ILE A 90 -4.77 29.02 -38.63
CA ILE A 90 -4.51 27.96 -39.61
C ILE A 90 -5.78 27.12 -39.83
N ALA A 91 -6.55 26.83 -38.78
CA ALA A 91 -7.82 26.11 -38.87
C ALA A 91 -8.94 26.95 -39.53
N ARG A 92 -8.99 28.27 -39.29
CA ARG A 92 -9.90 29.20 -40.00
C ARG A 92 -9.51 29.39 -41.46
N GLY A 93 -8.20 29.34 -41.77
CA GLY A 93 -7.66 29.36 -43.14
C GLY A 93 -7.96 28.08 -43.93
N ARG A 94 -8.16 26.95 -43.25
CA ARG A 94 -8.71 25.71 -43.84
C ARG A 94 -10.22 25.66 -43.65
N ARG A 95 -10.99 26.36 -44.50
CA ARG A 95 -12.44 26.11 -44.57
C ARG A 95 -12.71 24.63 -44.94
N PRO A 96 -13.38 23.83 -44.09
CA PRO A 96 -13.95 22.56 -44.50
C PRO A 96 -15.26 22.83 -45.24
N ARG A 97 -15.29 22.54 -46.54
CA ARG A 97 -16.51 22.51 -47.33
C ARG A 97 -17.24 21.20 -47.04
N ALA A 98 -18.24 21.22 -46.17
CA ALA A 98 -19.39 20.30 -46.20
C ALA A 98 -20.42 20.63 -45.11
N ALA A 99 -21.54 21.25 -45.50
CA ALA A 99 -22.89 21.01 -44.95
C ALA A 99 -23.90 21.94 -45.64
N ALA A 100 -24.33 21.58 -46.85
CA ALA A 100 -25.59 22.03 -47.41
C ALA A 100 -26.13 20.89 -48.29
N ALA A 101 -27.12 20.19 -47.77
CA ALA A 101 -27.90 19.22 -48.52
C ALA A 101 -28.94 19.94 -49.39
N ALA A 102 -29.34 19.24 -50.46
CA ALA A 102 -30.55 19.38 -51.27
C ALA A 102 -30.48 20.18 -52.60
N SER A 103 -30.80 19.42 -53.66
CA SER A 103 -31.34 19.81 -54.98
C SER A 103 -30.37 20.20 -56.10
N GLY A 104 -30.57 19.56 -57.27
CA GLY A 104 -30.27 20.15 -58.58
C GLY A 104 -29.14 19.52 -59.40
N ARG A 105 -29.52 19.05 -60.60
CA ARG A 105 -28.74 18.47 -61.72
C ARG A 105 -27.64 19.39 -62.32
N PRO A 106 -26.82 18.88 -63.27
CA PRO A 106 -25.39 19.20 -63.47
C PRO A 106 -25.16 20.33 -64.48
N VAL A 107 -23.89 20.72 -64.71
CA VAL A 107 -23.31 21.02 -66.05
C VAL A 107 -21.82 21.47 -65.97
N THR A 108 -21.03 20.83 -66.84
CA THR A 108 -19.76 21.10 -67.53
C THR A 108 -18.79 22.25 -67.16
N ALA A 109 -17.49 21.92 -67.35
CA ALA A 109 -16.41 22.74 -67.95
C ALA A 109 -15.96 23.98 -67.13
N SER A 110 -14.71 24.44 -67.14
CA SER A 110 -13.49 24.20 -67.92
C SER A 110 -12.35 24.97 -67.23
N GLY A 111 -11.11 24.48 -67.36
CA GLY A 111 -9.90 25.31 -67.46
C GLY A 111 -9.44 26.11 -66.23
N GLY A 112 -8.20 26.08 -65.78
CA GLY A 112 -6.98 25.59 -66.38
C GLY A 112 -5.82 25.74 -65.39
N LEU A 113 -4.81 24.88 -65.58
CA LEU A 113 -3.47 25.00 -65.01
C LEU A 113 -2.75 26.24 -65.60
N PRO A 114 -1.63 26.70 -64.99
CA PRO A 114 -0.30 26.09 -65.25
C PRO A 114 0.48 25.82 -63.95
N ARG A 115 1.05 24.63 -63.69
CA ARG A 115 2.37 24.10 -64.13
C ARG A 115 3.52 25.12 -63.92
N LYS A 116 4.39 24.94 -62.90
CA LYS A 116 5.63 24.11 -62.87
C LYS A 116 6.51 24.32 -64.11
N PRO A 117 7.84 24.47 -63.97
CA PRO A 117 8.76 23.31 -63.88
C PRO A 117 9.97 23.62 -62.96
N TRP A 118 10.88 22.74 -62.55
CA TRP A 118 11.65 21.67 -63.21
C TRP A 118 12.20 20.77 -62.06
N GLU A 119 12.04 19.43 -62.06
CA GLU A 119 12.80 18.39 -62.79
C GLU A 119 14.25 18.27 -62.29
N GLN A 120 14.88 17.13 -62.09
CA GLN A 120 14.68 15.70 -62.37
C GLN A 120 15.96 15.05 -61.75
N THR A 121 16.12 13.76 -61.42
CA THR A 121 15.86 12.53 -62.18
C THR A 121 16.32 11.34 -61.32
N LYS A 122 15.50 10.26 -61.33
CA LYS A 122 15.82 8.81 -61.55
C LYS A 122 16.98 8.17 -60.75
N GLY A 123 16.90 6.96 -60.16
CA GLY A 123 15.97 5.82 -60.27
C GLY A 123 16.75 4.51 -60.52
N TRP A 124 16.15 3.35 -60.12
CA TRP A 124 16.46 1.92 -60.43
C TRP A 124 17.43 1.16 -59.48
N THR A 125 17.26 -0.11 -59.05
CA THR A 125 16.23 -1.20 -59.20
C THR A 125 16.56 -2.41 -58.28
N GLY A 126 15.56 -3.26 -57.98
CA GLY A 126 15.68 -4.73 -57.69
C GLY A 126 15.25 -5.13 -56.26
N HIS A 127 14.41 -6.13 -55.95
CA HIS A 127 13.72 -7.21 -56.68
C HIS A 127 12.51 -7.68 -55.82
N ALA A 128 11.47 -8.23 -56.46
CA ALA A 128 10.21 -8.75 -55.88
C ALA A 128 10.35 -10.18 -55.25
N PRO A 129 9.33 -10.84 -54.64
CA PRO A 129 7.99 -11.07 -55.23
C PRO A 129 6.75 -10.96 -54.30
N GLU A 130 5.62 -10.75 -54.96
CA GLU A 130 4.25 -10.97 -54.48
C GLU A 130 3.94 -12.46 -54.34
N PHE A 131 3.09 -12.86 -53.39
CA PHE A 131 1.89 -13.68 -53.66
C PHE A 131 0.91 -13.71 -52.47
N ALA A 132 -0.34 -13.37 -52.78
CA ALA A 132 -1.62 -13.86 -52.25
C ALA A 132 -1.97 -13.84 -50.75
N ARG A 133 -2.96 -12.97 -50.46
CA ARG A 133 -4.28 -13.26 -49.86
C ARG A 133 -4.28 -14.01 -48.50
N THR A 134 -4.83 -13.36 -47.48
CA THR A 134 -6.25 -13.53 -47.10
C THR A 134 -6.61 -12.69 -45.87
N VAL A 135 -7.75 -12.00 -45.98
CA VAL A 135 -8.78 -11.78 -44.96
C VAL A 135 -8.34 -11.78 -43.50
N GLN A 136 -8.37 -10.60 -42.87
CA GLN A 136 -8.78 -10.50 -41.48
C GLN A 136 -9.78 -9.36 -41.25
N PRO A 137 -10.65 -9.53 -40.24
CA PRO A 137 -12.00 -9.03 -40.21
C PRO A 137 -12.13 -7.78 -39.32
N ALA A 138 -13.30 -7.19 -39.39
CA ALA A 138 -13.77 -6.06 -38.61
C ALA A 138 -13.34 -6.10 -37.13
N ALA A 139 -12.61 -5.06 -36.72
CA ALA A 139 -12.41 -4.69 -35.34
C ALA A 139 -13.66 -3.95 -34.80
N PRO A 140 -14.02 -4.17 -33.52
CA PRO A 140 -15.28 -3.74 -32.91
C PRO A 140 -15.34 -2.23 -32.65
N PRO A 141 -16.57 -1.67 -32.52
CA PRO A 141 -16.77 -0.26 -32.25
C PRO A 141 -16.17 0.12 -30.90
N ALA A 142 -15.45 1.25 -30.91
CA ALA A 142 -15.01 1.98 -29.75
C ALA A 142 -16.16 2.13 -28.75
N ALA A 143 -15.91 1.67 -27.52
CA ALA A 143 -16.75 1.98 -26.39
C ALA A 143 -16.85 3.50 -26.22
N PRO A 144 -18.04 4.04 -25.89
CA PRO A 144 -18.20 5.45 -25.61
C PRO A 144 -17.35 5.81 -24.38
N ALA A 145 -16.58 6.89 -24.51
CA ALA A 145 -15.98 7.59 -23.40
C ALA A 145 -17.06 7.83 -22.34
N ARG A 146 -16.87 7.21 -21.17
CA ARG A 146 -17.76 7.36 -20.03
C ARG A 146 -17.72 8.83 -19.63
N ALA A 147 -18.81 9.52 -19.91
CA ALA A 147 -19.07 10.88 -19.50
C ALA A 147 -18.77 11.01 -18.00
N ALA A 148 -17.99 12.05 -17.68
CA ALA A 148 -17.92 12.59 -16.34
C ALA A 148 -19.35 12.76 -15.81
N ALA A 149 -19.69 12.00 -14.78
CA ALA A 149 -20.90 12.22 -14.00
C ALA A 149 -20.74 13.53 -13.23
N SER A 150 -20.99 14.61 -13.97
CA SER A 150 -21.60 15.88 -13.59
C SER A 150 -21.07 16.59 -12.33
N SER A 151 -20.02 17.39 -12.50
CA SER A 151 -19.89 18.68 -11.79
C SER A 151 -21.16 19.53 -11.93
N ASP A 152 -21.89 19.36 -13.04
CA ASP A 152 -23.14 20.07 -13.34
C ASP A 152 -24.29 19.68 -12.40
N GLY A 153 -24.31 18.45 -11.86
CA GLY A 153 -25.34 18.00 -10.92
C GLY A 153 -25.15 18.60 -9.53
N ARG A 154 -23.90 18.71 -9.07
CA ARG A 154 -23.56 19.43 -7.82
C ARG A 154 -23.76 20.93 -7.97
N ALA A 155 -23.43 21.49 -9.15
CA ALA A 155 -23.68 22.90 -9.45
C ALA A 155 -25.19 23.22 -9.53
N ALA A 156 -26.00 22.33 -10.13
CA ALA A 156 -27.45 22.47 -10.18
C ALA A 156 -28.11 22.33 -8.80
N ALA A 157 -27.64 21.38 -7.96
CA ALA A 157 -28.11 21.23 -6.59
C ALA A 157 -27.73 22.44 -5.72
N ALA A 158 -26.51 22.96 -5.86
CA ALA A 158 -26.08 24.19 -5.19
C ALA A 158 -26.87 25.42 -5.67
N ALA A 159 -27.18 25.52 -6.97
CA ALA A 159 -28.01 26.59 -7.51
C ALA A 159 -29.46 26.53 -6.98
N SER A 160 -30.04 25.33 -6.84
CA SER A 160 -31.36 25.13 -6.25
C SER A 160 -31.39 25.53 -4.77
N LEU A 161 -30.39 25.13 -3.99
CA LEU A 161 -30.27 25.53 -2.58
C LEU A 161 -30.11 27.05 -2.43
N VAL A 162 -29.30 27.68 -3.28
CA VAL A 162 -29.13 29.14 -3.28
C VAL A 162 -30.44 29.86 -3.65
N ALA A 163 -31.21 29.32 -4.59
CA ALA A 163 -32.53 29.86 -4.94
C ALA A 163 -33.53 29.74 -3.78
N GLU A 164 -33.51 28.62 -3.05
CA GLU A 164 -34.33 28.41 -1.86
C GLU A 164 -33.93 29.32 -0.69
N LEU A 165 -32.62 29.51 -0.46
CA LEU A 165 -32.13 30.44 0.55
C LEU A 165 -32.50 31.90 0.21
N ARG A 166 -32.46 32.27 -1.08
CA ARG A 166 -32.92 33.60 -1.54
C ARG A 166 -34.41 33.79 -1.34
N SER A 167 -35.25 32.81 -1.71
CA SER A 167 -36.70 32.92 -1.50
C SER A 167 -37.05 33.00 0.00
N ARG A 168 -36.29 32.29 0.85
CA ARG A 168 -36.44 32.37 2.31
C ARG A 168 -36.01 33.73 2.85
N LEU A 169 -34.90 34.30 2.34
CA LEU A 169 -34.46 35.65 2.69
C LEU A 169 -35.53 36.71 2.30
N ASP A 170 -36.09 36.61 1.09
CA ASP A 170 -37.15 37.51 0.62
C ASP A 170 -38.40 37.39 1.49
N SER A 171 -38.77 36.18 1.92
CA SER A 171 -39.92 35.95 2.81
C SER A 171 -39.70 36.56 4.20
N LEU A 172 -38.47 36.47 4.73
CA LEU A 172 -38.09 37.08 6.01
C LEU A 172 -38.06 38.60 5.91
N GLN A 173 -37.58 39.16 4.79
CA GLN A 173 -37.62 40.59 4.53
C GLN A 173 -39.05 41.14 4.43
N ARG A 174 -39.96 40.42 3.75
CA ARG A 174 -41.39 40.79 3.73
C ARG A 174 -42.00 40.71 5.12
N SER A 175 -41.69 39.66 5.90
CA SER A 175 -42.17 39.55 7.28
C SER A 175 -41.62 40.66 8.20
N LEU A 176 -40.41 41.16 7.95
CA LEU A 176 -39.87 42.31 8.66
C LEU A 176 -40.61 43.58 8.25
N ALA A 177 -40.79 43.83 6.96
CA ALA A 177 -41.56 44.97 6.46
C ALA A 177 -43.01 45.00 6.99
N ASP A 178 -43.67 43.84 7.06
CA ASP A 178 -45.02 43.72 7.65
C ASP A 178 -45.02 44.01 9.16
N ARG A 179 -43.97 43.59 9.87
CA ARG A 179 -43.80 43.90 11.30
C ARG A 179 -43.51 45.38 11.51
N ASP A 180 -42.71 46.00 10.65
CA ASP A 180 -42.40 47.43 10.71
C ASP A 180 -43.65 48.27 10.42
N ALA A 181 -44.45 47.91 9.41
CA ALA A 181 -45.76 48.53 9.16
C ALA A 181 -46.73 48.33 10.34
N ARG A 182 -46.66 47.17 11.03
CA ARG A 182 -47.43 46.93 12.26
C ARG A 182 -46.96 47.83 13.40
N ILE A 183 -45.67 48.08 13.51
CA ILE A 183 -45.11 49.00 14.52
C ILE A 183 -45.54 50.44 14.21
N GLU A 184 -45.49 50.87 12.95
CA GLU A 184 -45.93 52.20 12.53
C GLU A 184 -47.42 52.40 12.81
N THR A 185 -48.27 51.41 12.49
CA THR A 185 -49.70 51.47 12.81
C THR A 185 -49.96 51.50 14.32
N LEU A 186 -49.22 50.73 15.13
CA LEU A 186 -49.32 50.79 16.59
C LEU A 186 -48.83 52.14 17.14
N GLN A 187 -47.80 52.74 16.54
CA GLN A 187 -47.30 54.07 16.90
C GLN A 187 -48.30 55.16 16.54
N GLN A 188 -48.97 55.06 15.39
CA GLN A 188 -50.06 55.94 15.00
C GLN A 188 -51.25 55.81 15.97
N GLN A 189 -51.63 54.59 16.34
CA GLN A 189 -52.66 54.36 17.36
C GLN A 189 -52.27 54.92 18.74
N LEU A 190 -50.98 54.85 19.11
CA LEU A 190 -50.46 55.48 20.33
C LEU A 190 -50.45 57.01 20.24
N ALA A 191 -50.16 57.59 19.07
CA ALA A 191 -50.20 59.02 18.83
C ALA A 191 -51.64 59.55 18.85
N GLU A 192 -52.58 58.82 18.24
CA GLU A 192 -54.02 59.09 18.27
C GLU A 192 -54.58 58.93 19.68
N ALA A 193 -54.20 57.89 20.43
CA ALA A 193 -54.59 57.71 21.82
C ALA A 193 -54.01 58.80 22.73
N ARG A 194 -52.80 59.30 22.44
CA ARG A 194 -52.20 60.45 23.14
C ARG A 194 -52.88 61.77 22.78
N ALA A 195 -53.29 61.95 21.53
CA ALA A 195 -54.07 63.11 21.09
C ALA A 195 -55.48 63.11 21.69
N ALA A 196 -56.12 61.94 21.77
CA ALA A 196 -57.41 61.72 22.43
C ALA A 196 -57.33 61.87 23.95
N ALA A 197 -56.18 61.55 24.57
CA ALA A 197 -55.88 61.78 25.98
C ALA A 197 -55.43 63.22 26.30
N GLY A 198 -55.42 64.12 25.31
CA GLY A 198 -55.06 65.54 25.46
C GLY A 198 -56.16 66.42 26.09
N GLY A 199 -57.25 65.82 26.57
CA GLY A 199 -58.29 66.49 27.36
C GLY A 199 -58.34 65.90 28.78
N ASP A 200 -58.09 66.75 29.76
CA ASP A 200 -58.23 66.56 31.20
C ASP A 200 -57.19 65.69 31.94
N ALA A 201 -56.40 66.39 32.74
CA ALA A 201 -55.44 65.86 33.68
C ALA A 201 -56.13 65.17 34.87
N ALA A 202 -55.93 63.86 35.00
CA ALA A 202 -56.00 63.15 36.27
C ALA A 202 -54.84 62.14 36.37
N PRO A 203 -54.10 62.07 37.50
CA PRO A 203 -52.89 61.27 37.60
C PRO A 203 -53.26 59.80 37.81
N ILE A 204 -53.28 59.03 36.72
CA ILE A 204 -53.19 57.56 36.81
C ILE A 204 -51.71 57.22 37.04
N ALA A 205 -51.20 57.50 38.24
CA ALA A 205 -49.78 57.34 38.61
C ALA A 205 -49.39 55.92 39.08
N ALA A 206 -50.35 54.99 39.14
CA ALA A 206 -50.08 53.61 39.60
C ALA A 206 -49.57 52.64 38.50
N PRO A 207 -50.01 52.68 37.23
CA PRO A 207 -49.51 51.77 36.20
C PRO A 207 -48.21 52.21 35.52
N SER A 208 -47.84 53.50 35.49
CA SER A 208 -46.58 53.93 34.82
C SER A 208 -45.33 53.48 35.59
N ALA A 209 -45.30 53.62 36.91
CA ALA A 209 -44.14 53.21 37.71
C ALA A 209 -43.90 51.68 37.69
N ALA A 210 -44.97 50.90 37.53
CA ALA A 210 -44.87 49.46 37.34
C ALA A 210 -44.31 49.10 35.95
N VAL A 211 -44.75 49.82 34.91
CA VAL A 211 -44.22 49.68 33.54
C VAL A 211 -42.75 50.10 33.49
N ASP A 212 -42.36 51.18 34.15
CA ASP A 212 -40.96 51.66 34.20
C ASP A 212 -40.04 50.71 34.96
N ARG A 213 -40.53 50.06 36.05
CA ARG A 213 -39.78 48.98 36.70
C ARG A 213 -39.62 47.77 35.79
N ALA A 214 -40.71 47.34 35.15
CA ALA A 214 -40.65 46.23 34.20
C ALA A 214 -39.75 46.54 32.99
N LEU A 215 -39.65 47.81 32.57
CA LEU A 215 -38.75 48.25 31.51
C LEU A 215 -37.28 48.14 31.96
N ARG A 216 -36.95 48.65 33.15
CA ARG A 216 -35.60 48.54 33.73
C ARG A 216 -35.18 47.10 33.99
N ASP A 217 -36.11 46.26 34.44
CA ASP A 217 -35.86 44.83 34.64
C ASP A 217 -35.61 44.11 33.29
N LYS A 218 -36.33 44.49 32.24
CA LYS A 218 -36.08 43.99 30.87
C LYS A 218 -34.76 44.51 30.31
N GLU A 219 -34.42 45.78 30.52
CA GLU A 219 -33.13 46.35 30.13
C GLU A 219 -31.96 45.65 30.84
N ALA A 220 -32.06 45.43 32.15
CA ALA A 220 -31.07 44.67 32.91
C ALA A 220 -30.95 43.22 32.40
N LYS A 221 -32.06 42.61 32.00
CA LYS A 221 -32.08 41.26 31.42
C LYS A 221 -31.47 41.23 30.01
N ILE A 222 -31.66 42.28 29.21
CA ILE A 222 -31.01 42.44 27.90
C ILE A 222 -29.51 42.60 28.08
N ILE A 223 -29.05 43.43 29.02
CA ILE A 223 -27.61 43.60 29.32
C ILE A 223 -27.00 42.28 29.78
N LEU A 224 -27.71 41.53 30.64
CA LEU A 224 -27.25 40.21 31.08
C LEU A 224 -27.17 39.22 29.90
N LEU A 225 -28.16 39.22 29.01
CA LEU A 225 -28.16 38.38 27.81
C LEU A 225 -27.06 38.77 26.83
N GLN A 226 -26.80 40.07 26.66
CA GLN A 226 -25.68 40.59 25.86
C GLN A 226 -24.34 40.13 26.44
N SER A 227 -24.10 40.30 27.74
CA SER A 227 -22.85 39.83 28.36
C SER A 227 -22.66 38.31 28.24
N LYS A 228 -23.74 37.52 28.29
CA LYS A 228 -23.69 36.08 28.05
C LYS A 228 -23.43 35.76 26.58
N PHE A 229 -23.98 36.54 25.67
CA PHE A 229 -23.73 36.40 24.24
C PHE A 229 -22.26 36.72 23.93
N ASP A 230 -21.73 37.82 24.44
CA ASP A 230 -20.31 38.19 24.31
C ASP A 230 -19.39 37.13 24.91
N GLN A 231 -19.76 36.54 26.05
CA GLN A 231 -19.02 35.41 26.64
C GLN A 231 -19.06 34.16 25.76
N LEU A 232 -20.21 33.84 25.17
CA LEU A 232 -20.34 32.71 24.24
C LEU A 232 -19.57 32.96 22.94
N GLU A 233 -19.58 34.19 22.42
CA GLU A 233 -18.79 34.58 21.26
C GLU A 233 -17.29 34.48 21.55
N ALA A 234 -16.82 35.03 22.68
CA ALA A 234 -15.43 34.90 23.12
C ALA A 234 -15.02 33.44 23.35
N GLN A 235 -15.91 32.62 23.91
CA GLN A 235 -15.67 31.18 24.08
C GLN A 235 -15.62 30.46 22.72
N SER A 236 -16.48 30.83 21.77
CA SER A 236 -16.47 30.25 20.43
C SER A 236 -15.20 30.61 19.65
N ALA A 237 -14.74 31.86 19.77
CA ALA A 237 -13.48 32.34 19.18
C ALA A 237 -12.26 31.65 19.81
N ALA A 238 -12.23 31.47 21.14
CA ALA A 238 -11.17 30.74 21.81
C ALA A 238 -11.12 29.27 21.39
N ARG A 239 -12.29 28.62 21.21
CA ARG A 239 -12.40 27.25 20.70
C ARG A 239 -11.92 27.15 19.25
N ALA A 240 -12.28 28.11 18.38
CA ALA A 240 -11.78 28.18 17.01
C ALA A 240 -10.25 28.25 16.96
N SER A 241 -9.64 29.15 17.75
CA SER A 241 -8.17 29.26 17.84
C SER A 241 -7.50 27.97 18.36
N GLN A 242 -8.14 27.22 19.25
CA GLN A 242 -7.63 25.91 19.70
C GLN A 242 -7.69 24.85 18.59
N TYR A 243 -8.73 24.87 17.76
CA TYR A 243 -8.81 23.99 16.59
C TYR A 243 -7.79 24.35 15.53
N ASP A 244 -7.57 25.64 15.27
CA ASP A 244 -6.55 26.09 14.32
C ASP A 244 -5.15 25.62 14.76
N LYS A 245 -4.80 25.78 16.05
CA LYS A 245 -3.54 25.26 16.61
C LYS A 245 -3.41 23.74 16.53
N ALA A 246 -4.51 23.01 16.74
CA ALA A 246 -4.52 21.55 16.64
C ALA A 246 -4.35 21.10 15.17
N LEU A 247 -4.97 21.80 14.23
CA LEU A 247 -4.78 21.56 12.80
C LEU A 247 -3.33 21.85 12.38
N GLU A 248 -2.74 22.97 12.80
CA GLU A 248 -1.32 23.28 12.55
C GLU A 248 -0.39 22.18 13.10
N ALA A 249 -0.66 21.67 14.31
CA ALA A 249 0.12 20.57 14.89
C ALA A 249 -0.05 19.26 14.10
N LEU A 250 -1.27 18.93 13.64
CA LEU A 250 -1.53 17.76 12.81
C LEU A 250 -0.87 17.89 11.42
N GLU A 251 -0.87 19.08 10.82
CA GLU A 251 -0.17 19.34 9.57
C GLU A 251 1.35 19.21 9.72
N LEU A 252 1.91 19.69 10.84
CA LEU A 252 3.33 19.52 11.14
C LEU A 252 3.69 18.04 11.28
N MET A 253 2.92 17.28 12.05
CA MET A 253 3.12 15.83 12.22
C MET A 253 2.93 15.09 10.89
N GLY A 254 1.99 15.54 10.05
CA GLY A 254 1.80 15.03 8.70
C GLY A 254 3.04 15.26 7.82
N ARG A 255 3.63 16.45 7.86
CA ARG A 255 4.89 16.75 7.15
C ARG A 255 6.04 15.89 7.65
N GLN A 256 6.21 15.77 8.97
CA GLN A 256 7.23 14.92 9.58
C GLN A 256 7.07 13.46 9.18
N LEU A 257 5.82 12.96 9.08
CA LEU A 257 5.55 11.60 8.66
C LEU A 257 5.85 11.39 7.16
N THR A 258 5.57 12.38 6.31
CA THR A 258 5.97 12.33 4.90
C THR A 258 7.48 12.43 4.71
N GLU A 259 8.17 13.26 5.49
CA GLU A 259 9.63 13.37 5.49
C GLU A 259 10.29 12.07 5.98
N ALA A 260 9.79 11.49 7.07
CA ALA A 260 10.26 10.20 7.58
C ALA A 260 10.03 9.07 6.58
N ARG A 261 8.89 9.05 5.88
CA ARG A 261 8.63 8.09 4.78
C ARG A 261 9.58 8.28 3.60
N ALA A 262 9.85 9.52 3.21
CA ALA A 262 10.79 9.81 2.13
C ALA A 262 12.23 9.41 2.51
N ALA A 263 12.64 9.66 3.76
CA ALA A 263 13.93 9.22 4.31
C ALA A 263 14.04 7.69 4.36
N ALA A 264 12.97 6.99 4.76
CA ALA A 264 12.93 5.52 4.75
C ALA A 264 13.07 4.95 3.32
N GLN A 265 12.36 5.53 2.35
CA GLN A 265 12.48 5.12 0.94
C GLN A 265 13.88 5.41 0.36
N ALA A 266 14.50 6.53 0.74
CA ALA A 266 15.89 6.83 0.35
C ALA A 266 16.86 5.78 0.93
N ALA A 267 16.70 5.42 2.20
CA ALA A 267 17.52 4.39 2.85
C ALA A 267 17.32 2.99 2.24
N GLU A 268 16.09 2.64 1.83
CA GLU A 268 15.80 1.41 1.09
C GLU A 268 16.48 1.40 -0.28
N ALA A 269 16.42 2.51 -1.03
CA ALA A 269 17.11 2.64 -2.31
C ALA A 269 18.64 2.55 -2.17
N GLU A 270 19.21 3.13 -1.11
CA GLU A 270 20.62 2.98 -0.78
C GLU A 270 21.00 1.53 -0.44
N LEU A 271 20.11 0.78 0.22
CA LEU A 271 20.31 -0.64 0.48
C LEU A 271 20.25 -1.48 -0.80
N GLU A 272 19.35 -1.19 -1.72
CA GLU A 272 19.32 -1.86 -3.03
C GLU A 272 20.59 -1.54 -3.84
N MET A 273 21.07 -0.30 -3.79
CA MET A 273 22.38 0.04 -4.38
C MET A 273 23.55 -0.68 -3.69
N ALA A 274 23.52 -0.81 -2.36
CA ALA A 274 24.55 -1.53 -1.61
C ALA A 274 24.52 -3.03 -1.91
N ARG A 275 23.33 -3.64 -2.07
CA ARG A 275 23.15 -5.03 -2.49
C ARG A 275 23.68 -5.25 -3.91
N ALA A 276 23.37 -4.35 -4.84
CA ALA A 276 23.91 -4.40 -6.20
C ALA A 276 25.44 -4.30 -6.21
N ARG A 277 26.03 -3.46 -5.34
CA ARG A 277 27.49 -3.35 -5.17
C ARG A 277 28.09 -4.61 -4.54
N ALA A 278 27.42 -5.22 -3.56
CA ALA A 278 27.85 -6.49 -2.97
C ALA A 278 27.85 -7.62 -4.02
N GLY A 279 26.80 -7.71 -4.85
CA GLY A 279 26.77 -8.65 -5.96
C GLY A 279 27.91 -8.45 -6.96
N ALA A 280 28.24 -7.19 -7.29
CA ALA A 280 29.39 -6.89 -8.14
C ALA A 280 30.75 -7.26 -7.49
N ALA A 281 30.85 -7.21 -6.16
CA ALA A 281 32.03 -7.68 -5.44
C ALA A 281 32.13 -9.21 -5.45
N ASP A 282 31.01 -9.91 -5.29
CA ASP A 282 30.95 -11.38 -5.39
C ASP A 282 31.36 -11.87 -6.79
N ASP A 283 30.96 -11.15 -7.84
CA ASP A 283 31.39 -11.40 -9.23
C ASP A 283 32.90 -11.18 -9.39
N ALA A 284 33.45 -10.10 -8.85
CA ALA A 284 34.88 -9.84 -8.85
C ALA A 284 35.69 -10.91 -8.08
N ASP A 285 35.14 -11.44 -6.97
CA ASP A 285 35.73 -12.55 -6.22
C ASP A 285 35.67 -13.89 -6.97
N ALA A 286 34.64 -14.10 -7.80
CA ALA A 286 34.58 -15.24 -8.71
C ALA A 286 35.67 -15.14 -9.80
N ASP A 287 35.88 -13.95 -10.36
CA ASP A 287 36.94 -13.67 -11.32
C ASP A 287 38.34 -13.87 -10.71
N LEU A 288 38.55 -13.41 -9.47
CA LEU A 288 39.79 -13.66 -8.72
C LEU A 288 40.05 -15.15 -8.50
N ARG A 289 39.02 -15.92 -8.13
CA ARG A 289 39.12 -17.38 -7.97
C ARG A 289 39.48 -18.07 -9.29
N ALA A 290 38.89 -17.64 -10.41
CA ALA A 290 39.20 -18.15 -11.74
C ALA A 290 40.64 -17.82 -12.15
N ALA A 291 41.08 -16.57 -11.97
CA ALA A 291 42.45 -16.15 -12.27
C ALA A 291 43.50 -16.89 -11.41
N ARG A 292 43.22 -17.10 -10.12
CA ARG A 292 44.08 -17.90 -9.22
C ARG A 292 44.11 -19.39 -9.59
N ALA A 293 43.02 -19.94 -10.12
CA ALA A 293 43.01 -21.30 -10.64
C ALA A 293 43.87 -21.42 -11.91
N GLU A 294 43.82 -20.42 -12.79
CA GLU A 294 44.67 -20.38 -13.98
C GLU A 294 46.16 -20.21 -13.64
N ILE A 295 46.49 -19.37 -12.66
CA ILE A 295 47.88 -19.26 -12.15
C ILE A 295 48.38 -20.63 -11.68
N ARG A 296 47.58 -21.36 -10.87
CA ARG A 296 47.95 -22.71 -10.41
C ARG A 296 48.11 -23.71 -11.56
N ARG A 297 47.29 -23.59 -12.61
CA ARG A 297 47.39 -24.42 -13.82
C ARG A 297 48.69 -24.13 -14.58
N LEU A 298 49.05 -22.86 -14.76
CA LEU A 298 50.29 -22.47 -15.42
C LEU A 298 51.52 -22.86 -14.59
N GLU A 299 51.46 -22.74 -13.25
CA GLU A 299 52.50 -23.21 -12.33
C GLU A 299 52.70 -24.73 -12.44
N ALA A 300 51.63 -25.52 -12.47
CA ALA A 300 51.72 -26.97 -12.69
C ALA A 300 52.30 -27.31 -14.08
N GLN A 301 51.96 -26.54 -15.12
CA GLN A 301 52.56 -26.71 -16.45
C GLN A 301 54.04 -26.34 -16.48
N LEU A 302 54.44 -25.29 -15.74
CA LEU A 302 55.85 -24.94 -15.55
C LEU A 302 56.60 -26.07 -14.81
N GLU A 303 56.01 -26.62 -13.76
CA GLU A 303 56.59 -27.73 -13.02
C GLU A 303 56.70 -29.01 -13.88
N ASP A 304 55.67 -29.34 -14.67
CA ASP A 304 55.70 -30.48 -15.62
C ASP A 304 56.76 -30.29 -16.70
N THR A 305 56.89 -29.08 -17.26
CA THR A 305 57.91 -28.79 -18.28
C THR A 305 59.33 -28.74 -17.70
N LEU A 306 59.49 -28.38 -16.43
CA LEU A 306 60.77 -28.43 -15.71
C LEU A 306 61.10 -29.85 -15.19
N SER A 307 60.09 -30.69 -14.96
CA SER A 307 60.19 -32.07 -14.48
C SER A 307 60.37 -33.09 -15.62
N ALA A 308 59.98 -32.75 -16.86
CA ALA A 308 60.19 -33.58 -18.03
C ALA A 308 61.69 -33.88 -18.24
N PRO A 309 62.15 -35.14 -18.07
CA PRO A 309 63.56 -35.46 -18.19
C PRO A 309 63.95 -35.57 -19.67
N PHE A 310 64.93 -34.74 -20.06
CA PHE A 310 65.94 -35.04 -21.07
C PHE A 310 65.50 -35.11 -22.55
N PHE A 311 65.59 -33.99 -23.26
CA PHE A 311 66.07 -33.96 -24.65
C PHE A 311 67.25 -32.99 -24.75
N ALA A 312 68.45 -33.56 -24.82
CA ALA A 312 69.72 -32.84 -24.90
C ALA A 312 70.07 -32.39 -26.33
N ASP A 313 69.09 -31.92 -27.10
CA ASP A 313 69.31 -31.39 -28.46
C ASP A 313 69.16 -29.86 -28.44
N GLY A 314 70.25 -29.17 -28.80
CA GLY A 314 70.42 -27.72 -28.63
C GLY A 314 69.39 -26.83 -29.33
N GLU A 315 68.67 -27.35 -30.32
CA GLU A 315 67.63 -26.61 -31.06
C GLU A 315 66.28 -26.59 -30.31
N GLY A 316 65.95 -27.64 -29.56
CA GLY A 316 64.75 -27.68 -28.71
C GLY A 316 64.88 -26.81 -27.45
N ALA A 317 66.10 -26.70 -26.91
CA ALA A 317 66.39 -25.92 -25.71
C ALA A 317 66.16 -24.40 -25.88
N ALA A 318 66.38 -23.86 -27.09
CA ALA A 318 66.12 -22.45 -27.38
C ALA A 318 64.61 -22.14 -27.40
N GLY A 319 63.82 -22.96 -28.11
CA GLY A 319 62.36 -22.82 -28.15
C GLY A 319 61.69 -23.04 -26.78
N MET A 320 62.25 -23.92 -25.95
CA MET A 320 61.75 -24.13 -24.58
C MET A 320 62.02 -22.93 -23.68
N ARG A 321 63.19 -22.27 -23.79
CA ARG A 321 63.50 -21.03 -23.05
C ARG A 321 62.59 -19.87 -23.45
N GLU A 322 62.23 -19.75 -24.73
CA GLU A 322 61.27 -18.75 -25.18
C GLU A 322 59.87 -19.02 -24.65
N ARG A 323 59.41 -20.28 -24.66
CA ARG A 323 58.13 -20.68 -24.06
C ARG A 323 58.11 -20.46 -22.55
N LEU A 324 59.19 -20.77 -21.84
CA LEU A 324 59.32 -20.54 -20.40
C LEU A 324 59.22 -19.04 -20.09
N ARG A 325 59.94 -18.19 -20.84
CA ARG A 325 59.84 -16.73 -20.70
C ARG A 325 58.43 -16.20 -21.02
N ALA A 326 57.74 -16.75 -22.01
CA ALA A 326 56.37 -16.36 -22.33
C ALA A 326 55.39 -16.74 -21.22
N LEU A 327 55.53 -17.94 -20.65
CA LEU A 327 54.73 -18.40 -19.50
C LEU A 327 55.00 -17.56 -18.25
N GLU A 328 56.27 -17.30 -17.92
CA GLU A 328 56.67 -16.41 -16.81
C GLU A 328 56.13 -14.99 -16.99
N GLN A 329 56.14 -14.46 -18.22
CA GLN A 329 55.55 -13.14 -18.51
C GLN A 329 54.03 -13.16 -18.32
N SER A 330 53.35 -14.21 -18.75
CA SER A 330 51.89 -14.35 -18.56
C SER A 330 51.50 -14.51 -17.09
N GLU A 331 52.29 -15.26 -16.30
CA GLU A 331 52.13 -15.43 -14.86
C GLU A 331 52.31 -14.09 -14.13
N ARG A 332 53.34 -13.31 -14.50
CA ARG A 332 53.55 -11.96 -13.96
C ARG A 332 52.39 -11.02 -14.30
N GLN A 333 51.83 -11.10 -15.51
CA GLN A 333 50.68 -10.29 -15.91
C GLN A 333 49.40 -10.68 -15.15
N LEU A 334 49.16 -11.98 -14.93
CA LEU A 334 48.01 -12.46 -14.15
C LEU A 334 48.15 -12.11 -12.66
N ARG A 335 49.34 -12.22 -12.07
CA ARG A 335 49.61 -11.79 -10.70
C ARG A 335 49.41 -10.28 -10.51
N ALA A 336 49.84 -9.46 -11.47
CA ALA A 336 49.60 -8.01 -11.43
C ALA A 336 48.10 -7.67 -11.51
N ARG A 337 47.33 -8.38 -12.34
CA ARG A 337 45.87 -8.24 -12.42
C ARG A 337 45.17 -8.68 -11.14
N ALA A 338 45.58 -9.80 -10.54
CA ALA A 338 45.05 -10.26 -9.26
C ALA A 338 45.30 -9.24 -8.13
N ALA A 339 46.52 -8.70 -8.03
CA ALA A 339 46.84 -7.67 -7.04
C ALA A 339 46.02 -6.38 -7.23
N HIS A 340 45.76 -5.97 -8.48
CA HIS A 340 44.92 -4.81 -8.76
C HIS A 340 43.46 -5.05 -8.33
N LEU A 341 42.89 -6.20 -8.69
CA LEU A 341 41.52 -6.57 -8.33
C LEU A 341 41.36 -6.74 -6.80
N GLU A 342 42.33 -7.36 -6.13
CA GLU A 342 42.37 -7.45 -4.66
C GLU A 342 42.35 -6.06 -4.00
N GLY A 343 43.09 -5.09 -4.55
CA GLY A 343 43.06 -3.71 -4.07
C GLY A 343 41.69 -3.05 -4.26
N THR A 344 41.00 -3.32 -5.37
CA THR A 344 39.64 -2.78 -5.61
C THR A 344 38.59 -3.41 -4.70
N VAL A 345 38.66 -4.71 -4.45
CA VAL A 345 37.75 -5.43 -3.54
C VAL A 345 37.97 -4.95 -2.09
N GLN A 346 39.22 -4.77 -1.66
CA GLN A 346 39.53 -4.24 -0.32
C GLN A 346 39.00 -2.82 -0.13
N ALA A 347 39.12 -1.95 -1.14
CA ALA A 347 38.56 -0.60 -1.10
C ALA A 347 37.03 -0.63 -0.99
N GLN A 348 36.36 -1.41 -1.85
CA GLN A 348 34.90 -1.57 -1.84
C GLN A 348 34.37 -2.20 -0.54
N HIS A 349 35.08 -3.18 0.01
CA HIS A 349 34.74 -3.78 1.30
C HIS A 349 34.84 -2.76 2.44
N SER A 350 35.90 -1.94 2.47
CA SER A 350 36.04 -0.89 3.49
C SER A 350 34.94 0.18 3.40
N GLU A 351 34.48 0.52 2.18
CA GLU A 351 33.35 1.42 1.97
C GLU A 351 32.03 0.79 2.42
N LEU A 352 31.81 -0.50 2.15
CA LEU A 352 30.62 -1.23 2.62
C LEU A 352 30.58 -1.33 4.15
N GLU A 353 31.72 -1.61 4.80
CA GLU A 353 31.81 -1.64 6.26
C GLU A 353 31.54 -0.25 6.88
N ALA A 354 32.04 0.82 6.27
CA ALA A 354 31.73 2.18 6.72
C ALA A 354 30.23 2.52 6.59
N LEU A 355 29.57 2.10 5.50
CA LEU A 355 28.13 2.29 5.30
C LEU A 355 27.29 1.42 6.25
N ARG A 356 27.70 0.17 6.51
CA ARG A 356 27.08 -0.72 7.51
C ARG A 356 27.13 -0.11 8.90
N ALA A 357 28.30 0.38 9.32
CA ALA A 357 28.47 1.06 10.60
C ALA A 357 27.63 2.35 10.70
N GLY A 358 27.47 3.10 9.60
CA GLY A 358 26.57 4.26 9.55
C GLY A 358 25.09 3.88 9.78
N ARG A 359 24.64 2.78 9.18
CA ARG A 359 23.28 2.26 9.34
C ARG A 359 23.01 1.77 10.76
N GLU A 360 23.95 1.05 11.37
CA GLU A 360 23.80 0.56 12.74
C GLU A 360 23.64 1.71 13.75
N ARG A 361 24.36 2.83 13.54
CA ARG A 361 24.18 4.05 14.34
C ARG A 361 22.80 4.66 14.17
N ALA A 362 22.32 4.80 12.93
CA ALA A 362 20.98 5.33 12.66
C ALA A 362 19.86 4.41 13.19
N ALA A 363 20.06 3.10 13.18
CA ALA A 363 19.13 2.14 13.77
C ALA A 363 19.08 2.28 15.30
N ALA A 364 20.23 2.44 15.96
CA ALA A 364 20.29 2.69 17.40
C ALA A 364 19.59 4.00 17.80
N GLU A 365 19.77 5.08 17.02
CA GLU A 365 19.07 6.36 17.23
C GLU A 365 17.54 6.21 17.07
N LEU A 366 17.09 5.37 16.14
CA LEU A 366 15.66 5.09 15.94
C LEU A 366 15.06 4.31 17.11
N ASP A 367 15.78 3.33 17.64
CA ASP A 367 15.33 2.53 18.78
C ASP A 367 15.31 3.39 20.07
N GLU A 368 16.29 4.27 20.27
CA GLU A 368 16.27 5.24 21.38
C GLU A 368 15.04 6.18 21.28
N ALA A 369 14.74 6.71 20.09
CA ALA A 369 13.53 7.53 19.88
C ALA A 369 12.22 6.75 20.09
N ARG A 370 12.19 5.45 19.80
CA ARG A 370 11.03 4.58 20.06
C ARG A 370 10.84 4.35 21.55
N ASP A 371 11.92 4.14 22.30
CA ASP A 371 11.88 3.98 23.75
C ASP A 371 11.39 5.26 24.42
N GLU A 372 11.85 6.44 23.96
CA GLU A 372 11.34 7.73 24.42
C GLU A 372 9.82 7.88 24.18
N LEU A 373 9.34 7.50 22.99
CA LEU A 373 7.90 7.50 22.68
C LEU A 373 7.10 6.53 23.56
N ALA A 374 7.64 5.35 23.85
CA ALA A 374 7.02 4.38 24.74
C ALA A 374 6.93 4.93 26.18
N GLN A 375 7.99 5.55 26.68
CA GLN A 375 7.99 6.19 28.00
C GLN A 375 6.97 7.33 28.09
N LEU A 376 6.84 8.15 27.04
CA LEU A 376 5.83 9.21 26.98
C LEU A 376 4.41 8.65 27.00
N ARG A 377 4.15 7.54 26.30
CA ARG A 377 2.84 6.84 26.34
C ARG A 377 2.50 6.34 27.74
N VAL A 378 3.45 5.67 28.42
CA VAL A 378 3.25 5.19 29.79
C VAL A 378 2.93 6.35 30.76
N ARG A 379 3.62 7.48 30.62
CA ARG A 379 3.33 8.70 31.40
C ARG A 379 1.93 9.26 31.09
N ALA A 380 1.52 9.25 29.83
CA ALA A 380 0.18 9.69 29.43
C ALA A 380 -0.91 8.77 30.01
N ASP A 381 -0.72 7.44 29.97
CA ASP A 381 -1.66 6.47 30.54
C ASP A 381 -1.73 6.56 32.07
N ALA A 382 -0.60 6.81 32.74
CA ALA A 382 -0.57 7.05 34.18
C ALA A 382 -1.35 8.33 34.55
N ALA A 383 -1.17 9.40 33.78
CA ALA A 383 -1.94 10.63 33.96
C ALA A 383 -3.44 10.40 33.69
N ALA A 384 -3.80 9.63 32.66
CA ALA A 384 -5.18 9.26 32.36
C ALA A 384 -5.82 8.48 33.52
N ARG A 385 -5.15 7.44 34.03
CA ARG A 385 -5.60 6.68 35.21
C ARG A 385 -5.76 7.58 36.44
N GLY A 386 -4.85 8.53 36.66
CA GLY A 386 -4.96 9.53 37.73
C GLY A 386 -6.22 10.40 37.58
N THR A 387 -6.50 10.88 36.37
CA THR A 387 -7.72 11.66 36.12
C THR A 387 -9.00 10.83 36.25
N GLU A 388 -8.97 9.56 35.88
CA GLU A 388 -10.11 8.65 36.01
C GLU A 388 -10.39 8.30 37.47
N ALA A 389 -9.34 8.07 38.27
CA ALA A 389 -9.47 7.88 39.71
C ALA A 389 -10.07 9.13 40.37
N LEU A 390 -9.60 10.33 40.02
CA LEU A 390 -10.19 11.58 40.49
C LEU A 390 -11.65 11.74 40.05
N ARG A 391 -12.00 11.33 38.82
CA ARG A 391 -13.39 11.32 38.34
C ARG A 391 -14.27 10.34 39.12
N ARG A 392 -13.79 9.12 39.41
CA ARG A 392 -14.51 8.15 40.25
C ARG A 392 -14.69 8.68 41.67
N HIS A 393 -13.67 9.30 42.26
CA HIS A 393 -13.79 9.98 43.54
C HIS A 393 -14.82 11.10 43.51
N LEU A 394 -14.82 11.93 42.46
CA LEU A 394 -15.82 12.99 42.30
C LEU A 394 -17.23 12.43 42.07
N ALA A 395 -17.38 11.33 41.33
CA ALA A 395 -18.67 10.67 41.08
C ALA A 395 -19.31 10.17 42.38
N LEU A 396 -18.50 9.64 43.32
CA LEU A 396 -18.97 9.25 44.66
C LEU A 396 -19.51 10.44 45.47
N TYR A 397 -18.98 11.66 45.25
CA TYR A 397 -19.46 12.87 45.92
C TYR A 397 -20.62 13.57 45.20
N THR A 398 -20.74 13.40 43.88
CA THR A 398 -21.74 14.10 43.06
C THR A 398 -22.97 13.27 42.74
N GLY A 399 -22.96 11.95 43.00
CA GLY A 399 -24.10 11.06 42.74
C GLY A 399 -24.51 11.04 41.26
N ALA A 400 -23.55 11.16 40.35
CA ALA A 400 -23.81 11.34 38.92
C ALA A 400 -24.12 10.02 38.19
N ASP A 401 -23.76 8.88 38.78
CA ASP A 401 -24.18 7.58 38.29
C ASP A 401 -25.52 7.24 38.96
N GLY A 402 -26.56 6.99 38.16
CA GLY A 402 -27.96 6.84 38.58
C GLY A 402 -28.27 5.62 39.45
N ASP A 403 -27.26 4.96 39.99
CA ASP A 403 -27.39 3.91 40.99
C ASP A 403 -27.26 4.58 42.37
N GLY A 404 -28.28 4.42 43.22
CA GLY A 404 -28.57 5.22 44.41
C GLY A 404 -27.56 5.17 45.59
N ASP A 405 -26.27 5.01 45.32
CA ASP A 405 -25.17 4.97 46.28
C ASP A 405 -24.44 6.32 46.44
N GLY A 406 -24.94 7.38 45.79
CA GLY A 406 -24.53 8.75 46.12
C GLY A 406 -25.09 9.14 47.47
N VAL A 407 -24.26 9.66 48.38
CA VAL A 407 -24.71 10.13 49.71
C VAL A 407 -25.93 11.04 49.50
N PRO A 408 -27.13 10.63 49.92
CA PRO A 408 -28.34 11.34 49.58
C PRO A 408 -28.27 12.74 50.19
N LEU A 409 -28.74 13.75 49.45
CA LEU A 409 -28.78 15.14 49.90
C LEU A 409 -29.42 15.27 51.30
N ARG A 410 -30.33 14.35 51.63
CA ARG A 410 -31.01 14.23 52.91
C ARG A 410 -30.11 13.76 54.06
N GLU A 411 -29.17 12.84 53.83
CA GLU A 411 -28.15 12.44 54.81
C GLU A 411 -27.08 13.52 54.97
N LEU A 412 -26.75 14.25 53.89
CA LEU A 412 -25.92 15.45 53.95
C LEU A 412 -26.61 16.58 54.72
N GLU A 413 -27.93 16.77 54.54
CA GLU A 413 -28.74 17.73 55.29
C GLU A 413 -28.93 17.31 56.76
N GLU A 414 -29.11 16.02 57.05
CA GLU A 414 -29.14 15.48 58.41
C GLU A 414 -27.77 15.58 59.08
N ALA A 415 -26.68 15.26 58.39
CA ALA A 415 -25.32 15.47 58.88
C ALA A 415 -25.02 16.97 59.07
N LEU A 416 -25.48 17.85 58.19
CA LEU A 416 -25.39 19.31 58.36
C LEU A 416 -26.27 19.81 59.50
N ALA A 417 -27.43 19.18 59.74
CA ALA A 417 -28.30 19.46 60.89
C ALA A 417 -27.68 18.96 62.19
N VAL A 418 -26.98 17.83 62.18
CA VAL A 418 -26.18 17.32 63.31
C VAL A 418 -24.95 18.19 63.53
N VAL A 419 -24.31 18.71 62.48
CA VAL A 419 -23.19 19.66 62.57
C VAL A 419 -23.66 21.07 62.92
N ARG A 420 -24.90 21.46 62.62
CA ARG A 420 -25.54 22.70 63.12
C ARG A 420 -26.06 22.56 64.55
N ALA A 421 -26.59 21.40 64.92
CA ALA A 421 -27.01 21.08 66.28
C ALA A 421 -25.78 20.90 67.20
N LYS A 422 -24.70 20.29 66.70
CA LYS A 422 -23.37 20.35 67.32
C LYS A 422 -22.72 21.72 67.16
N GLY A 423 -23.00 22.50 66.12
CA GLY A 423 -22.48 23.85 65.94
C GLY A 423 -23.13 24.87 66.88
N GLY A 424 -24.35 24.60 67.35
CA GLY A 424 -25.01 25.35 68.41
C GLY A 424 -24.55 24.97 69.81
N ALA A 425 -24.02 23.75 70.01
CA ALA A 425 -23.57 23.25 71.32
C ALA A 425 -22.03 23.10 71.46
N ALA A 426 -21.28 23.22 70.37
CA ALA A 426 -19.84 23.00 70.29
C ALA A 426 -19.11 24.12 69.54
N ALA A 427 -19.65 25.35 69.56
CA ALA A 427 -18.95 26.56 69.12
C ALA A 427 -17.74 26.93 70.01
N ALA A 428 -17.27 26.04 70.90
CA ALA A 428 -16.25 26.37 71.88
C ALA A 428 -15.19 25.28 72.17
N GLY A 429 -15.01 24.21 71.37
CA GLY A 429 -13.93 23.28 71.78
C GLY A 429 -13.42 22.13 70.94
N VAL A 430 -13.95 21.81 69.75
CA VAL A 430 -13.44 20.61 69.06
C VAL A 430 -13.33 20.84 67.55
N LEU A 431 -12.19 21.39 67.14
CA LEU A 431 -11.65 21.19 65.78
C LEU A 431 -10.13 21.37 65.81
N ALA A 432 -9.46 20.44 66.49
CA ALA A 432 -8.08 20.12 66.20
C ALA A 432 -8.09 18.88 65.30
N LEU A 433 -8.29 19.10 64.00
CA LEU A 433 -7.80 18.16 62.99
C LEU A 433 -6.29 18.41 62.85
N PRO A 434 -5.44 17.38 62.93
CA PRO A 434 -4.04 17.56 62.60
C PRO A 434 -3.96 17.85 61.10
N ASP A 435 -3.23 18.91 60.75
CA ASP A 435 -2.71 19.22 59.41
C ASP A 435 -3.62 19.97 58.43
N THR A 436 -4.39 20.98 58.86
CA THR A 436 -4.86 22.00 57.91
C THR A 436 -4.69 23.42 58.46
N ASP A 437 -3.94 24.22 57.71
CA ASP A 437 -3.68 25.63 58.04
C ASP A 437 -4.98 26.44 58.10
N PRO A 438 -5.12 27.35 59.09
CA PRO A 438 -6.35 28.11 59.32
C PRO A 438 -6.75 29.05 58.17
N ASP A 439 -5.85 29.31 57.22
CA ASP A 439 -6.10 30.11 56.02
C ASP A 439 -6.91 29.36 54.94
N ASP A 440 -7.07 28.04 55.04
CA ASP A 440 -7.76 27.22 54.04
C ASP A 440 -9.28 27.09 54.26
N VAL A 441 -9.79 27.53 55.43
CA VAL A 441 -11.20 27.38 55.84
C VAL A 441 -11.98 28.72 55.77
N GLY A 442 -11.32 29.81 55.39
CA GLY A 442 -11.95 31.12 55.23
C GLY A 442 -13.03 31.14 54.14
N PRO A 443 -14.08 31.98 54.27
CA PRO A 443 -15.15 32.10 53.26
C PRO A 443 -14.63 32.51 51.88
N GLU A 444 -13.47 33.18 51.82
CA GLU A 444 -12.80 33.53 50.57
C GLU A 444 -12.07 32.33 49.93
N ALA A 445 -11.44 31.47 50.74
CA ALA A 445 -10.80 30.23 50.27
C ALA A 445 -11.84 29.25 49.71
N LEU A 446 -13.00 29.13 50.36
CA LEU A 446 -14.14 28.35 49.86
C LEU A 446 -14.71 28.93 48.56
N ARG A 447 -14.80 30.26 48.44
CA ARG A 447 -15.19 30.92 47.18
C ARG A 447 -14.16 30.73 46.07
N ARG A 448 -12.87 30.72 46.39
CA ARG A 448 -11.79 30.42 45.44
C ARG A 448 -11.90 28.98 44.95
N ARG A 449 -12.04 28.01 45.85
CA ARG A 449 -12.26 26.60 45.52
C ARG A 449 -13.55 26.37 44.72
N LEU A 450 -14.64 27.09 45.01
CA LEU A 450 -15.87 27.05 44.20
C LEU A 450 -15.65 27.58 42.78
N ARG A 451 -14.87 28.65 42.61
CA ARG A 451 -14.52 29.18 41.28
C ARG A 451 -13.61 28.22 40.52
N GLU A 452 -12.63 27.64 41.20
CA GLU A 452 -11.73 26.62 40.65
C GLU A 452 -12.50 25.36 40.24
N ALA A 453 -13.40 24.87 41.08
CA ALA A 453 -14.27 23.72 40.76
C ALA A 453 -15.21 24.02 39.58
N ARG A 454 -15.76 25.24 39.48
CA ARG A 454 -16.54 25.67 38.31
C ARG A 454 -15.70 25.77 37.05
N ALA A 455 -14.46 26.26 37.14
CA ALA A 455 -13.54 26.28 36.02
C ALA A 455 -13.14 24.85 35.58
N ALA A 456 -12.94 23.94 36.53
CA ALA A 456 -12.69 22.53 36.28
C ALA A 456 -13.90 21.85 35.61
N LEU A 457 -15.13 22.17 36.03
CA LEU A 457 -16.34 21.66 35.38
C LEU A 457 -16.46 22.14 33.93
N LEU A 458 -16.21 23.42 33.67
CA LEU A 458 -16.27 23.98 32.31
C LEU A 458 -15.20 23.39 31.39
N THR A 459 -14.00 23.14 31.92
CA THR A 459 -12.92 22.50 31.15
C THR A 459 -13.21 21.02 30.90
N ALA A 460 -13.79 20.31 31.86
CA ALA A 460 -14.26 18.94 31.70
C ALA A 460 -15.38 18.85 30.64
N GLN A 461 -16.38 19.74 30.69
CA GLN A 461 -17.44 19.84 29.67
C GLN A 461 -16.86 20.12 28.27
N ALA A 462 -15.90 21.04 28.16
CA ALA A 462 -15.23 21.31 26.88
C ALA A 462 -14.39 20.11 26.40
N SER A 463 -13.86 19.27 27.29
CA SER A 463 -13.17 18.03 26.90
C SER A 463 -14.15 16.94 26.42
N ALA A 464 -15.33 16.83 27.04
CA ALA A 464 -16.38 15.90 26.63
C ALA A 464 -16.99 16.29 25.27
N GLU A 465 -17.24 17.59 25.05
CA GLU A 465 -17.70 18.08 23.74
C GLU A 465 -16.67 17.83 22.63
N ARG A 466 -15.36 17.86 22.94
CA ARG A 466 -14.29 17.53 21.99
C ARG A 466 -14.27 16.05 21.64
N SER A 467 -14.39 15.16 22.63
CA SER A 467 -14.48 13.71 22.36
C SER A 467 -15.73 13.36 21.57
N ASP A 468 -16.88 13.99 21.85
CA ASP A 468 -18.11 13.76 21.10
C ASP A 468 -18.01 14.22 19.64
N ARG A 469 -17.33 15.35 19.38
CA ARG A 469 -17.07 15.80 18.01
C ARG A 469 -16.14 14.84 17.29
N LEU A 470 -15.08 14.37 17.95
CA LEU A 470 -14.16 13.38 17.38
C LEU A 470 -14.87 12.05 17.07
N LEU A 471 -15.75 11.57 17.95
CA LEU A 471 -16.51 10.36 17.70
C LEU A 471 -17.49 10.52 16.53
N ARG A 472 -18.10 11.71 16.36
CA ARG A 472 -18.94 12.00 15.19
C ARG A 472 -18.14 11.98 13.89
N THR A 473 -16.97 12.65 13.86
CA THR A 473 -16.12 12.63 12.66
C THR A 473 -15.56 11.25 12.38
N GLN A 474 -15.18 10.48 13.41
CA GLN A 474 -14.79 9.08 13.25
C GLN A 474 -15.91 8.25 12.62
N ARG A 475 -17.16 8.42 13.07
CA ARG A 475 -18.31 7.74 12.45
C ARG A 475 -18.54 8.15 11.00
N GLU A 476 -18.27 9.41 10.65
CA GLU A 476 -18.32 9.88 9.26
C GLU A 476 -17.21 9.24 8.42
N PHE A 477 -15.96 9.23 8.91
CA PHE A 477 -14.85 8.54 8.24
C PHE A 477 -15.10 7.04 8.09
N THR A 478 -15.64 6.37 9.11
CA THR A 478 -15.99 4.93 9.01
C THR A 478 -17.04 4.71 7.94
N LYS A 479 -18.06 5.56 7.84
CA LYS A 479 -19.07 5.47 6.76
C LYS A 479 -18.48 5.72 5.37
N ASP A 480 -17.57 6.67 5.24
CA ASP A 480 -16.91 6.96 3.97
C ASP A 480 -15.99 5.80 3.54
N LEU A 481 -15.26 5.20 4.49
CA LEU A 481 -14.47 3.99 4.24
C LEU A 481 -15.36 2.79 3.88
N GLU A 482 -16.50 2.60 4.56
CA GLU A 482 -17.49 1.58 4.19
C GLU A 482 -18.03 1.80 2.76
N ALA A 483 -18.28 3.05 2.37
CA ALA A 483 -18.72 3.38 1.01
C ALA A 483 -17.61 3.11 -0.02
N GLU A 484 -16.35 3.43 0.28
CA GLU A 484 -15.21 3.15 -0.61
C GLU A 484 -14.99 1.64 -0.77
N VAL A 485 -15.06 0.87 0.32
CA VAL A 485 -14.98 -0.60 0.28
C VAL A 485 -16.12 -1.18 -0.56
N ALA A 486 -17.35 -0.67 -0.42
CA ALA A 486 -18.48 -1.10 -1.24
C ALA A 486 -18.27 -0.79 -2.74
N ASP A 487 -17.72 0.37 -3.07
CA ASP A 487 -17.43 0.74 -4.46
C ASP A 487 -16.27 -0.07 -5.06
N LEU A 488 -15.22 -0.36 -4.28
CA LEU A 488 -14.14 -1.26 -4.67
C LEU A 488 -14.64 -2.68 -4.88
N THR A 489 -15.52 -3.17 -4.00
CA THR A 489 -16.14 -4.50 -4.14
C THR A 489 -16.96 -4.58 -5.43
N ARG A 490 -17.79 -3.57 -5.72
CA ARG A 490 -18.54 -3.51 -7.00
C ARG A 490 -17.62 -3.46 -8.22
N ARG A 491 -16.46 -2.80 -8.14
CA ARG A 491 -15.47 -2.77 -9.24
C ARG A 491 -14.82 -4.14 -9.43
N LEU A 492 -14.52 -4.85 -8.35
CA LEU A 492 -13.98 -6.21 -8.40
C LEU A 492 -15.01 -7.19 -8.98
N GLU A 493 -16.26 -7.14 -8.52
CA GLU A 493 -17.37 -7.93 -9.07
C GLU A 493 -17.57 -7.64 -10.56
N GLY A 494 -17.62 -6.37 -10.95
CA GLY A 494 -17.71 -5.98 -12.36
C GLY A 494 -16.50 -6.42 -13.21
N GLY A 495 -15.30 -6.44 -12.62
CA GLY A 495 -14.10 -7.00 -13.25
C GLY A 495 -14.18 -8.53 -13.43
N GLY A 496 -14.73 -9.22 -12.42
CA GLY A 496 -15.03 -10.65 -12.45
C GLY A 496 -16.05 -11.00 -13.53
N ASP A 497 -17.16 -10.26 -13.63
CA ASP A 497 -18.17 -10.43 -14.68
C ASP A 497 -17.60 -10.19 -16.07
N ALA A 498 -16.74 -9.18 -16.22
CA ALA A 498 -16.06 -8.91 -17.49
C ALA A 498 -15.09 -10.04 -17.88
N ALA A 499 -14.39 -10.64 -16.91
CA ALA A 499 -13.53 -11.79 -17.12
C ALA A 499 -14.34 -13.05 -17.47
N ALA A 500 -15.42 -13.34 -16.73
CA ALA A 500 -16.36 -14.42 -17.01
C ALA A 500 -16.97 -14.27 -18.41
N GLY A 501 -17.31 -13.05 -18.83
CA GLY A 501 -17.78 -12.75 -20.18
C GLY A 501 -16.72 -12.96 -21.28
N ARG A 502 -15.41 -12.84 -20.97
CA ARG A 502 -14.35 -13.22 -21.91
C ARG A 502 -14.22 -14.74 -22.01
N VAL A 503 -14.27 -15.45 -20.88
CA VAL A 503 -14.23 -16.92 -20.84
C VAL A 503 -15.39 -17.52 -21.63
N ARG A 504 -16.64 -17.05 -21.44
CA ARG A 504 -17.80 -17.50 -22.23
C ARG A 504 -17.61 -17.29 -23.74
N ARG A 505 -17.04 -16.16 -24.15
CA ARG A 505 -16.73 -15.89 -25.58
C ARG A 505 -15.66 -16.84 -26.13
N TYR A 506 -14.66 -17.21 -25.33
CA TYR A 506 -13.67 -18.22 -25.72
C TYR A 506 -14.30 -19.62 -25.80
N GLU A 507 -15.17 -19.99 -24.86
CA GLU A 507 -15.91 -21.26 -24.88
C GLU A 507 -16.80 -21.38 -26.13
N GLU A 508 -17.55 -20.32 -26.47
CA GLU A 508 -18.35 -20.27 -27.70
C GLU A 508 -17.48 -20.39 -28.95
N ALA A 509 -16.31 -19.75 -28.97
CA ALA A 509 -15.35 -19.87 -30.08
C ALA A 509 -14.79 -21.30 -30.20
N CYS A 510 -14.50 -21.96 -29.08
CA CYS A 510 -14.08 -23.36 -29.05
C CYS A 510 -15.19 -24.29 -29.55
N ARG A 511 -16.44 -24.11 -29.11
CA ARG A 511 -17.59 -24.88 -29.61
C ARG A 511 -17.76 -24.77 -31.13
N ARG A 512 -17.66 -23.56 -31.69
CA ARG A 512 -17.69 -23.35 -33.16
C ARG A 512 -16.55 -24.07 -33.88
N LYS A 513 -15.34 -24.08 -33.29
CA LYS A 513 -14.21 -24.84 -33.85
C LYS A 513 -14.46 -26.35 -33.78
N GLU A 514 -15.02 -26.86 -32.70
CA GLU A 514 -15.39 -28.28 -32.58
C GLU A 514 -16.47 -28.68 -33.58
N GLU A 515 -17.48 -27.85 -33.80
CA GLU A 515 -18.51 -28.06 -34.82
C GLU A 515 -17.92 -28.11 -36.23
N THR A 516 -17.01 -27.18 -36.56
CA THR A 516 -16.34 -27.18 -37.87
C THR A 516 -15.41 -28.39 -38.03
N ILE A 517 -14.66 -28.79 -37.00
CA ILE A 517 -13.86 -30.02 -37.00
C ILE A 517 -14.75 -31.24 -37.20
N ARG A 518 -15.90 -31.31 -36.51
CA ARG A 518 -16.87 -32.41 -36.67
C ARG A 518 -17.41 -32.46 -38.10
N ALA A 519 -17.75 -31.31 -38.69
CA ALA A 519 -18.20 -31.23 -40.09
C ALA A 519 -17.11 -31.63 -41.08
N LEU A 520 -15.86 -31.22 -40.85
CA LEU A 520 -14.71 -31.62 -41.67
C LEU A 520 -14.43 -33.12 -41.57
N ARG A 521 -14.48 -33.69 -40.35
CA ARG A 521 -14.36 -35.13 -40.13
C ARG A 521 -15.46 -35.91 -40.86
N ALA A 522 -16.70 -35.44 -40.82
CA ALA A 522 -17.81 -36.06 -41.57
C ALA A 522 -17.58 -35.99 -43.09
N LYS A 523 -17.05 -34.88 -43.62
CA LYS A 523 -16.68 -34.77 -45.05
C LYS A 523 -15.55 -35.72 -45.43
N VAL A 524 -14.52 -35.85 -44.59
CA VAL A 524 -13.43 -36.81 -44.81
C VAL A 524 -13.97 -38.23 -44.82
N LEU A 525 -14.85 -38.59 -43.88
CA LEU A 525 -15.49 -39.91 -43.83
C LEU A 525 -16.28 -40.21 -45.11
N ALA A 526 -17.10 -39.25 -45.58
CA ALA A 526 -17.85 -39.40 -46.82
C ALA A 526 -16.94 -39.53 -48.06
N LEU A 527 -15.82 -38.80 -48.11
CA LEU A 527 -14.84 -38.92 -49.19
C LEU A 527 -14.10 -40.26 -49.14
N THR A 528 -13.79 -40.80 -47.95
CA THR A 528 -13.21 -42.14 -47.81
C THR A 528 -14.18 -43.24 -48.20
N GLU A 529 -15.47 -43.11 -47.88
CA GLU A 529 -16.51 -44.03 -48.34
C GLU A 529 -16.73 -43.96 -49.86
N ALA A 530 -16.62 -42.77 -50.45
CA ALA A 530 -16.65 -42.59 -51.90
C ALA A 530 -15.39 -43.14 -52.59
N ALA A 531 -14.22 -43.02 -51.96
CA ALA A 531 -12.96 -43.60 -52.45
C ALA A 531 -12.93 -45.13 -52.32
N GLY A 532 -13.59 -45.70 -51.30
CA GLY A 532 -13.78 -47.14 -51.14
C GLY A 532 -14.76 -47.77 -52.15
N ARG A 533 -15.48 -46.96 -52.95
CA ARG A 533 -16.36 -47.41 -54.04
C ARG A 533 -15.74 -47.18 -55.43
N ARG A 534 -14.47 -47.53 -55.62
CA ARG A 534 -13.90 -47.73 -56.97
C ARG A 534 -13.74 -49.22 -57.26
N PRO A 535 -14.21 -49.72 -58.43
CA PRO A 535 -14.20 -51.14 -58.74
C PRO A 535 -12.88 -51.51 -59.42
N ASP A 536 -12.00 -52.22 -58.72
CA ASP A 536 -10.84 -52.85 -59.35
C ASP A 536 -11.09 -54.35 -59.52
N ALA A 537 -11.18 -54.72 -60.79
CA ALA A 537 -11.20 -56.07 -61.28
C ALA A 537 -9.81 -56.71 -61.20
N GLY A 538 -9.75 -57.90 -60.61
CA GLY A 538 -8.96 -59.01 -61.16
C GLY A 538 -7.53 -59.23 -60.63
N SER A 539 -7.39 -60.32 -59.88
CA SER A 539 -6.21 -61.23 -59.69
C SER A 539 -5.80 -61.32 -58.23
N GLY A 540 -5.81 -62.45 -57.52
CA GLY A 540 -6.09 -63.84 -57.84
C GLY A 540 -5.48 -64.73 -56.74
N SER A 541 -6.25 -65.70 -56.23
CA SER A 541 -5.88 -66.81 -55.32
C SER A 541 -5.50 -66.43 -53.86
N GLY A 542 -5.95 -67.11 -52.81
CA GLY A 542 -6.84 -68.26 -52.68
C GLY A 542 -7.18 -68.55 -51.20
N SER A 543 -8.23 -69.36 -51.01
CA SER A 543 -8.56 -70.21 -49.83
C SER A 543 -8.55 -69.58 -48.42
N GLY A 544 -9.59 -69.64 -47.60
CA GLY A 544 -10.85 -70.38 -47.69
C GLY A 544 -11.64 -70.28 -46.37
N SER A 545 -12.89 -70.74 -46.41
CA SER A 545 -13.79 -71.17 -45.30
C SER A 545 -13.98 -70.20 -44.12
N GLY A 546 -15.13 -69.51 -44.01
CA GLY A 546 -16.38 -70.00 -43.37
C GLY A 546 -16.44 -69.42 -41.94
N GLY A 547 -17.51 -68.89 -41.34
CA GLY A 547 -18.96 -68.86 -41.55
C GLY A 547 -19.59 -68.64 -40.14
N GLY A 548 -20.71 -67.90 -40.04
CA GLY A 548 -21.55 -67.75 -38.83
C GLY A 548 -21.26 -66.49 -38.00
N GLU A 549 -22.12 -65.46 -37.95
CA GLU A 549 -23.49 -65.34 -37.40
C GLU A 549 -23.61 -65.49 -35.87
N GLY A 550 -24.35 -64.54 -35.27
CA GLY A 550 -24.82 -64.53 -33.86
C GLY A 550 -23.95 -63.67 -32.95
N GLY A 551 -24.39 -62.57 -32.32
CA GLY A 551 -25.71 -62.35 -31.73
C GLY A 551 -25.82 -63.13 -30.42
N GLY A 552 -25.62 -62.48 -29.27
CA GLY A 552 -25.80 -63.15 -27.98
C GLY A 552 -25.26 -62.37 -26.79
N ASP A 553 -26.19 -61.75 -26.07
CA ASP A 553 -26.05 -61.19 -24.73
C ASP A 553 -25.56 -62.21 -23.69
N GLY A 554 -24.92 -61.69 -22.65
CA GLY A 554 -25.34 -61.98 -21.28
C GLY A 554 -24.60 -63.05 -20.49
N ALA A 555 -24.28 -62.65 -19.25
CA ALA A 555 -24.27 -63.46 -18.03
C ALA A 555 -23.08 -64.46 -17.88
N LEU A 556 -22.13 -64.19 -16.97
CA LEU A 556 -22.15 -64.48 -15.52
C LEU A 556 -21.48 -65.82 -15.16
N PHE A 557 -20.66 -65.72 -14.11
CA PHE A 557 -20.13 -66.77 -13.24
C PHE A 557 -18.98 -67.66 -13.71
N GLY A 558 -17.94 -67.72 -12.87
CA GLY A 558 -16.90 -68.74 -12.97
C GLY A 558 -15.67 -68.43 -12.12
N ALA A 559 -15.83 -68.40 -10.80
CA ALA A 559 -14.72 -68.30 -9.87
C ALA A 559 -13.87 -69.58 -9.81
N ARG A 560 -12.55 -69.37 -9.59
CA ARG A 560 -11.61 -70.11 -8.72
C ARG A 560 -10.37 -70.74 -9.39
N ARG A 561 -9.24 -70.37 -8.75
CA ARG A 561 -8.13 -71.19 -8.21
C ARG A 561 -6.79 -71.20 -8.95
N GLY A 562 -5.79 -70.67 -8.22
CA GLY A 562 -4.42 -71.20 -8.05
C GLY A 562 -3.38 -70.56 -8.96
N GLY A 563 -2.24 -70.06 -8.50
CA GLY A 563 -1.62 -70.03 -7.18
C GLY A 563 -0.16 -69.57 -7.30
N SER A 564 0.50 -69.35 -6.15
CA SER A 564 1.95 -69.12 -5.96
C SER A 564 2.50 -67.78 -6.49
N GLY A 565 3.25 -66.96 -5.76
CA GLY A 565 3.97 -67.11 -4.51
C GLY A 565 5.10 -66.08 -4.54
N GLY A 566 5.42 -65.43 -3.42
CA GLY A 566 6.53 -64.47 -3.33
C GLY A 566 6.29 -63.40 -2.29
N GLY A 567 6.48 -63.74 -1.02
CA GLY A 567 6.58 -62.76 0.06
C GLY A 567 7.91 -62.00 -0.02
N HIS A 568 7.86 -60.72 0.28
CA HIS A 568 8.96 -59.98 0.89
C HIS A 568 8.37 -59.19 2.06
N ASP A 569 8.88 -59.55 3.22
CA ASP A 569 8.74 -58.92 4.54
C ASP A 569 9.64 -57.69 4.58
N ASP A 570 9.19 -56.61 5.22
CA ASP A 570 10.03 -55.69 6.03
C ASP A 570 9.20 -54.48 6.52
N GLY A 571 8.80 -54.56 7.79
CA GLY A 571 9.03 -53.47 8.76
C GLY A 571 7.99 -52.34 8.85
N ASP A 572 6.86 -52.63 9.49
CA ASP A 572 5.99 -51.63 10.11
C ASP A 572 6.67 -51.01 11.36
N ASP A 573 6.84 -49.69 11.37
CA ASP A 573 6.97 -48.86 12.59
C ASP A 573 5.72 -47.96 12.66
N ASP A 574 4.64 -48.53 13.19
CA ASP A 574 3.38 -47.84 13.47
C ASP A 574 3.34 -47.46 14.96
N ASP A 575 3.80 -46.24 15.29
CA ASP A 575 3.61 -45.65 16.62
C ASP A 575 2.15 -45.24 16.80
N THR A 576 1.34 -46.24 17.12
CA THR A 576 -0.04 -46.12 17.57
C THR A 576 -0.08 -45.65 19.03
N ALA A 577 0.00 -44.34 19.24
CA ALA A 577 -0.33 -43.75 20.53
C ALA A 577 -1.87 -43.70 20.72
N SER A 578 -2.38 -44.80 21.27
CA SER A 578 -3.54 -44.95 22.16
C SER A 578 -4.36 -43.67 22.43
N VAL A 579 -5.61 -43.68 21.97
CA VAL A 579 -6.69 -42.79 22.37
C VAL A 579 -7.04 -43.04 23.84
N GLY A 580 -6.44 -42.25 24.74
CA GLY A 580 -6.87 -42.09 26.11
C GLY A 580 -7.90 -40.96 26.20
N SER A 581 -9.17 -41.32 26.36
CA SER A 581 -10.24 -40.37 26.70
C SER A 581 -9.96 -39.79 28.09
N ALA A 582 -9.51 -38.53 28.14
CA ALA A 582 -9.44 -37.75 29.36
C ALA A 582 -10.09 -36.37 29.13
N SER A 583 -11.30 -36.26 29.67
CA SER A 583 -12.04 -35.03 29.90
C SER A 583 -11.15 -33.95 30.52
N THR A 584 -10.81 -32.90 29.78
CA THR A 584 -10.15 -31.72 30.34
C THR A 584 -10.50 -30.44 29.57
N THR A 585 -11.75 -29.99 29.69
CA THR A 585 -12.18 -28.66 29.21
C THR A 585 -11.86 -27.52 30.19
N ALA A 586 -11.03 -27.75 31.21
CA ALA A 586 -10.79 -26.77 32.27
C ALA A 586 -9.31 -26.35 32.48
N SER A 587 -8.37 -26.77 31.62
CA SER A 587 -6.93 -26.54 31.88
C SER A 587 -6.15 -25.87 30.73
N LEU A 588 -6.83 -25.32 29.72
CA LEU A 588 -6.21 -24.68 28.54
C LEU A 588 -5.69 -23.24 28.78
N VAL A 589 -5.81 -22.69 29.99
CA VAL A 589 -5.21 -21.39 30.36
C VAL A 589 -3.78 -21.55 30.90
N ALA A 590 -3.31 -22.79 31.12
CA ALA A 590 -1.90 -23.06 31.39
C ALA A 590 -1.26 -23.62 30.12
N ALA A 591 -0.43 -22.82 29.46
CA ALA A 591 0.29 -23.19 28.24
C ALA A 591 1.02 -24.55 28.43
N PRO A 592 0.62 -25.61 27.71
CA PRO A 592 1.41 -26.83 27.67
C PRO A 592 2.67 -26.51 26.85
N GLY A 593 3.85 -26.73 27.43
CA GLY A 593 5.13 -26.50 26.74
C GLY A 593 5.80 -25.14 26.95
N GLY A 594 5.42 -24.38 27.99
CA GLY A 594 6.20 -23.20 28.39
C GLY A 594 6.23 -22.08 27.35
N LEU A 595 5.26 -22.02 26.43
CA LEU A 595 5.04 -20.87 25.56
C LEU A 595 4.40 -19.76 26.41
N ALA A 596 5.24 -18.89 26.97
CA ALA A 596 4.81 -17.68 27.66
C ALA A 596 4.19 -16.70 26.64
N PRO A 597 3.37 -15.72 27.06
CA PRO A 597 2.73 -14.71 26.19
C PRO A 597 3.71 -13.74 25.50
N ALA A 598 4.98 -14.11 25.36
CA ALA A 598 5.98 -13.39 24.60
C ALA A 598 5.91 -13.82 23.12
N GLU A 599 6.34 -12.93 22.22
CA GLU A 599 6.48 -13.22 20.79
C GLU A 599 7.23 -14.54 20.60
N THR A 600 6.66 -15.46 19.82
CA THR A 600 7.26 -16.75 19.49
C THR A 600 7.46 -16.82 17.98
N ILE A 601 8.63 -17.27 17.54
CA ILE A 601 8.95 -17.45 16.13
C ILE A 601 8.70 -18.91 15.77
N ILE A 602 7.75 -19.17 14.88
CA ILE A 602 7.54 -20.48 14.26
C ILE A 602 8.32 -20.51 12.95
N GLU A 603 9.29 -21.41 12.85
CA GLU A 603 10.05 -21.65 11.63
C GLU A 603 9.63 -22.98 11.01
N VAL A 604 9.41 -22.98 9.70
CA VAL A 604 9.06 -24.17 8.90
C VAL A 604 10.10 -24.32 7.81
N TYR A 605 10.92 -25.34 7.94
CA TYR A 605 11.97 -25.70 7.00
C TYR A 605 11.52 -26.82 6.08
N VAL A 606 11.34 -26.50 4.80
CA VAL A 606 11.01 -27.46 3.75
C VAL A 606 12.30 -27.96 3.11
N VAL A 607 12.66 -29.22 3.36
CA VAL A 607 13.92 -29.83 2.92
C VAL A 607 13.79 -30.28 1.45
N SER A 608 12.87 -31.20 1.20
CA SER A 608 12.72 -31.83 -0.12
C SER A 608 11.35 -32.49 -0.28
N ALA A 609 10.93 -32.72 -1.52
CA ALA A 609 9.78 -33.56 -1.83
C ALA A 609 10.19 -34.74 -2.72
N GLU A 610 9.55 -35.89 -2.53
CA GLU A 610 9.62 -37.05 -3.42
C GLU A 610 8.25 -37.26 -4.05
N LEU A 611 8.16 -37.22 -5.37
CA LEU A 611 6.91 -37.43 -6.11
C LEU A 611 6.86 -38.85 -6.66
N PHE A 612 5.73 -39.52 -6.49
CA PHE A 612 5.48 -40.85 -7.07
C PHE A 612 4.97 -40.70 -8.50
N ALA A 613 5.74 -41.21 -9.47
CA ALA A 613 5.42 -41.11 -10.89
C ALA A 613 4.15 -41.88 -11.29
N ASP A 614 3.69 -42.82 -10.46
CA ASP A 614 2.57 -43.72 -10.75
C ASP A 614 1.21 -43.20 -10.26
N ALA A 615 1.18 -42.11 -9.48
CA ALA A 615 -0.03 -41.62 -8.82
C ALA A 615 -0.86 -40.64 -9.66
N ASP A 616 -0.24 -39.92 -10.62
CA ASP A 616 -0.92 -38.94 -11.46
C ASP A 616 -0.23 -38.85 -12.85
N PRO A 617 -0.94 -39.05 -13.98
CA PRO A 617 -0.35 -39.01 -15.32
C PRO A 617 0.24 -37.64 -15.70
N SER A 618 -0.09 -36.58 -14.94
CA SER A 618 0.53 -35.26 -15.07
C SER A 618 1.98 -35.19 -14.54
N ILE A 619 2.39 -36.17 -13.72
CA ILE A 619 3.71 -36.26 -13.08
C ILE A 619 4.65 -37.10 -13.92
N SER A 620 4.17 -38.17 -14.55
CA SER A 620 4.97 -39.03 -15.43
C SER A 620 5.48 -38.31 -16.69
N GLY A 621 4.89 -37.16 -17.04
CA GLY A 621 5.29 -36.30 -18.16
C GLY A 621 6.20 -35.12 -17.80
N MET A 622 6.72 -35.04 -16.56
CA MET A 622 7.61 -33.95 -16.15
C MET A 622 8.97 -34.07 -16.84
N SER A 623 9.18 -33.28 -17.90
CA SER A 623 10.49 -33.07 -18.52
C SER A 623 11.40 -32.18 -17.65
N SER A 624 12.70 -32.15 -17.95
CA SER A 624 13.70 -31.24 -17.37
C SER A 624 13.40 -29.74 -17.52
N LEU A 625 12.31 -29.38 -18.22
CA LEU A 625 11.81 -28.01 -18.41
C LEU A 625 10.71 -27.63 -17.40
N THR A 626 10.30 -28.55 -16.52
CA THR A 626 9.31 -28.28 -15.46
C THR A 626 10.06 -27.97 -14.18
N SER A 627 9.74 -26.84 -13.54
CA SER A 627 10.34 -26.46 -12.26
C SER A 627 9.30 -26.55 -11.15
N LEU A 628 9.64 -27.17 -10.02
CA LEU A 628 8.78 -27.30 -8.85
C LEU A 628 9.10 -26.22 -7.82
N PHE A 629 8.11 -25.69 -7.13
CA PHE A 629 8.30 -24.82 -5.96
C PHE A 629 7.27 -25.16 -4.89
N ALA A 630 7.63 -24.96 -3.62
CA ALA A 630 6.75 -25.17 -2.48
C ALA A 630 6.26 -23.82 -1.95
N VAL A 631 4.99 -23.72 -1.58
CA VAL A 631 4.40 -22.55 -0.92
C VAL A 631 3.96 -22.98 0.47
N VAL A 632 4.46 -22.28 1.48
CA VAL A 632 4.06 -22.48 2.88
C VAL A 632 3.00 -21.46 3.22
N ASP A 633 1.85 -21.95 3.66
CA ASP A 633 0.69 -21.15 4.03
C ASP A 633 0.29 -21.45 5.48
N PHE A 634 0.17 -20.39 6.28
CA PHE A 634 -0.03 -20.48 7.72
C PHE A 634 -0.84 -19.31 8.26
N TRP A 635 -2.04 -19.61 8.79
CA TRP A 635 -2.91 -18.64 9.46
C TRP A 635 -3.15 -17.36 8.63
N ASP A 636 -3.13 -16.19 9.25
CA ASP A 636 -3.29 -14.85 8.67
C ASP A 636 -1.96 -14.25 8.19
N PHE A 637 -0.92 -15.07 8.02
CA PHE A 637 0.37 -14.62 7.48
C PHE A 637 0.42 -14.74 5.96
N GLU A 638 1.21 -13.87 5.33
CA GLU A 638 1.44 -13.93 3.88
C GLU A 638 2.13 -15.26 3.51
N SER A 639 1.59 -15.94 2.49
CA SER A 639 2.13 -17.21 2.03
C SER A 639 3.52 -17.02 1.42
N GLN A 640 4.49 -17.84 1.82
CA GLN A 640 5.89 -17.73 1.37
C GLN A 640 6.25 -18.86 0.41
N ALA A 641 6.87 -18.52 -0.73
CA ALA A 641 7.23 -19.48 -1.77
C ALA A 641 8.74 -19.78 -1.79
N SER A 642 9.09 -21.05 -1.99
CA SER A 642 10.47 -21.50 -2.16
C SER A 642 11.02 -21.15 -3.55
N PRO A 643 12.36 -21.10 -3.70
CA PRO A 643 12.99 -21.13 -5.01
C PRO A 643 12.55 -22.37 -5.83
N ALA A 644 12.58 -22.22 -7.15
CA ALA A 644 12.21 -23.28 -8.07
C ALA A 644 13.33 -24.35 -8.17
N ALA A 645 12.96 -25.62 -8.05
CA ALA A 645 13.85 -26.77 -8.03
C ALA A 645 13.44 -27.80 -9.10
N ALA A 646 14.41 -28.56 -9.62
CA ALA A 646 14.16 -29.53 -10.67
C ALA A 646 13.56 -30.85 -10.14
N PRO A 647 12.63 -31.50 -10.89
CA PRO A 647 12.16 -32.86 -10.60
C PRO A 647 13.28 -33.89 -10.83
N PRO A 648 13.14 -35.14 -10.32
CA PRO A 648 11.99 -35.71 -9.60
C PRO A 648 12.06 -35.56 -8.06
N ARG A 649 13.21 -35.14 -7.52
CA ARG A 649 13.44 -34.92 -6.08
C ARG A 649 13.90 -33.48 -5.84
N PRO A 650 12.99 -32.49 -5.87
CA PRO A 650 13.36 -31.11 -5.61
C PRO A 650 13.90 -30.95 -4.18
N ALA A 651 15.11 -30.41 -4.06
CA ALA A 651 15.67 -29.94 -2.80
C ALA A 651 15.35 -28.45 -2.67
N PHE A 652 14.32 -28.11 -1.89
CA PHE A 652 13.89 -26.73 -1.69
C PHE A 652 14.82 -26.00 -0.72
N ASN A 653 15.26 -26.69 0.34
CA ASN A 653 16.10 -26.15 1.42
C ASN A 653 15.64 -24.75 1.88
N PHE A 654 14.33 -24.57 1.99
CA PHE A 654 13.69 -23.27 2.19
C PHE A 654 13.11 -23.17 3.60
N ALA A 655 13.43 -22.09 4.31
CA ALA A 655 12.89 -21.81 5.64
C ALA A 655 11.90 -20.64 5.58
N SER A 656 10.68 -20.87 6.02
CA SER A 656 9.66 -19.84 6.25
C SER A 656 9.62 -19.50 7.74
N ARG A 657 9.68 -18.22 8.08
CA ARG A 657 9.65 -17.75 9.48
C ARG A 657 8.40 -16.91 9.73
N PHE A 658 7.66 -17.24 10.78
CA PHE A 658 6.45 -16.55 11.20
C PHE A 658 6.61 -16.06 12.63
N ARG A 659 6.46 -14.74 12.85
CA ARG A 659 6.47 -14.15 14.18
C ARG A 659 5.06 -14.13 14.71
N VAL A 660 4.80 -14.90 15.75
CA VAL A 660 3.47 -15.12 16.29
C VAL A 660 3.42 -14.64 17.73
N ALA A 661 2.55 -13.67 18.03
CA ALA A 661 2.18 -13.38 19.40
C ALA A 661 1.18 -14.47 19.85
N TYR A 662 1.45 -15.17 20.95
CA TYR A 662 0.51 -16.15 21.49
C TYR A 662 -0.64 -15.38 22.16
N ASP A 663 -1.67 -15.06 21.38
CA ASP A 663 -2.89 -14.37 21.79
C ASP A 663 -4.06 -15.35 21.93
N GLU A 664 -5.21 -14.86 22.40
CA GLU A 664 -6.42 -15.68 22.53
C GLU A 664 -6.85 -16.24 21.16
N ALA A 665 -6.67 -15.49 20.06
CA ALA A 665 -7.09 -15.90 18.72
C ALA A 665 -6.26 -17.08 18.17
N LEU A 666 -4.94 -17.05 18.33
CA LEU A 666 -4.07 -18.17 17.99
C LEU A 666 -4.34 -19.37 18.91
N ALA A 667 -4.60 -19.15 20.20
CA ALA A 667 -4.95 -20.23 21.12
C ALA A 667 -6.25 -20.93 20.69
N TRP A 668 -7.24 -20.16 20.22
CA TRP A 668 -8.47 -20.71 19.62
C TRP A 668 -8.18 -21.48 18.33
N HIS A 669 -7.34 -20.96 17.44
CA HIS A 669 -6.94 -21.67 16.23
C HIS A 669 -6.21 -22.96 16.54
N ALA A 670 -5.24 -22.93 17.45
CA ALA A 670 -4.47 -24.10 17.85
C ALA A 670 -5.33 -25.17 18.54
N ALA A 671 -6.42 -24.77 19.19
CA ALA A 671 -7.41 -25.67 19.78
C ALA A 671 -8.40 -26.24 18.76
N GLU A 672 -8.49 -25.68 17.55
CA GLU A 672 -9.38 -26.17 16.51
C GLU A 672 -8.89 -27.53 15.98
N PRO A 673 -9.76 -28.56 15.93
CA PRO A 673 -9.40 -29.88 15.41
C PRO A 673 -9.19 -29.81 13.89
N GLY A 674 -7.94 -29.52 13.50
CA GLY A 674 -7.57 -29.30 12.10
C GLY A 674 -6.45 -28.28 11.90
N ALA A 675 -6.06 -27.57 12.96
CA ALA A 675 -5.00 -26.56 12.93
C ALA A 675 -3.68 -27.15 12.40
N ALA A 676 -3.29 -26.75 11.19
CA ALA A 676 -2.12 -27.26 10.49
C ALA A 676 -1.49 -26.17 9.62
N VAL A 677 -0.17 -26.24 9.47
CA VAL A 677 0.54 -25.50 8.42
C VAL A 677 0.36 -26.27 7.11
N SER A 678 -0.10 -25.61 6.06
CA SER A 678 -0.18 -26.21 4.72
C SER A 678 1.07 -25.92 3.92
N VAL A 679 1.58 -26.94 3.24
CA VAL A 679 2.68 -26.83 2.28
C VAL A 679 2.20 -27.34 0.92
N ASP A 680 2.06 -26.43 -0.02
CA ASP A 680 1.55 -26.69 -1.37
C ASP A 680 2.71 -26.75 -2.37
N VAL A 681 2.85 -27.88 -3.07
CA VAL A 681 3.88 -28.06 -4.10
C VAL A 681 3.28 -27.80 -5.48
N PHE A 682 3.84 -26.83 -6.20
CA PHE A 682 3.43 -26.43 -7.53
C PHE A 682 4.47 -26.85 -8.57
N ALA A 683 3.99 -27.25 -9.75
CA ALA A 683 4.80 -27.41 -10.96
C ALA A 683 4.55 -26.20 -11.88
N ALA A 684 5.62 -25.48 -12.21
CA ALA A 684 5.64 -24.39 -13.17
C ALA A 684 6.14 -24.89 -14.53
N ARG A 685 5.40 -24.57 -15.59
CA ARG A 685 5.79 -24.81 -16.98
C ARG A 685 5.35 -23.64 -17.86
N ASP A 686 6.29 -23.05 -18.60
CA ASP A 686 6.02 -22.04 -19.64
C ASP A 686 5.00 -20.94 -19.24
N ALA A 687 5.09 -20.44 -17.99
CA ALA A 687 4.22 -19.44 -17.34
C ALA A 687 2.90 -19.93 -16.69
N ASP A 688 2.57 -21.22 -16.75
CA ASP A 688 1.47 -21.81 -15.98
C ASP A 688 1.99 -22.51 -14.72
N ALA A 689 1.40 -22.21 -13.56
CA ALA A 689 1.65 -22.93 -12.30
C ALA A 689 0.46 -23.84 -11.97
N ARG A 690 0.74 -25.12 -11.67
CA ARG A 690 -0.29 -26.11 -11.31
C ARG A 690 0.05 -26.78 -9.99
N LEU A 691 -0.94 -26.94 -9.12
CA LEU A 691 -0.80 -27.65 -7.85
C LEU A 691 -0.61 -29.16 -8.12
N VAL A 692 0.50 -29.70 -7.63
CA VAL A 692 0.86 -31.13 -7.71
C VAL A 692 0.36 -31.86 -6.46
N GLY A 693 0.55 -31.26 -5.28
CA GLY A 693 0.05 -31.84 -4.04
C GLY A 693 0.16 -30.90 -2.85
N ARG A 694 -0.68 -31.14 -1.84
CA ARG A 694 -0.73 -30.42 -0.57
C ARG A 694 -0.33 -31.35 0.57
N ALA A 695 0.58 -30.91 1.42
CA ALA A 695 0.91 -31.56 2.69
C ALA A 695 0.39 -30.71 3.85
N THR A 696 -0.09 -31.37 4.90
CA THR A 696 -0.55 -30.72 6.14
C THR A 696 0.36 -31.12 7.30
N LEU A 697 0.90 -30.11 7.99
CA LEU A 697 1.77 -30.29 9.15
C LEU A 697 0.98 -29.88 10.41
N PRO A 698 0.51 -30.83 11.22
CA PRO A 698 -0.36 -30.54 12.37
C PRO A 698 0.35 -29.73 13.46
N LEU A 699 -0.25 -28.62 13.88
CA LEU A 699 0.31 -27.70 14.88
C LEU A 699 0.33 -28.29 16.28
N HIS A 700 -0.66 -29.11 16.64
CA HIS A 700 -0.71 -29.75 17.96
C HIS A 700 0.53 -30.59 18.27
N ARG A 701 1.21 -31.14 17.24
CA ARG A 701 2.47 -31.89 17.43
C ARG A 701 3.63 -30.98 17.81
N LEU A 702 3.65 -29.76 17.27
CA LEU A 702 4.66 -28.75 17.62
C LEU A 702 4.46 -28.26 19.05
N LEU A 703 3.20 -28.01 19.44
CA LEU A 703 2.84 -27.53 20.78
C LEU A 703 3.00 -28.60 21.86
N ALA A 704 2.81 -29.88 21.52
CA ALA A 704 3.03 -30.99 22.44
C ALA A 704 4.52 -31.36 22.62
N SER A 705 5.41 -30.86 21.78
CA SER A 705 6.85 -31.17 21.84
C SER A 705 7.54 -30.35 22.92
N GLU A 706 8.10 -31.01 23.94
CA GLU A 706 8.88 -30.36 25.02
C GLU A 706 10.13 -29.62 24.50
N ARG A 707 10.64 -30.03 23.33
CA ARG A 707 11.84 -29.43 22.71
C ARG A 707 11.51 -28.26 21.78
N GLY A 708 10.22 -27.97 21.56
CA GLY A 708 9.78 -26.94 20.62
C GLY A 708 10.16 -27.24 19.16
N ALA A 709 10.53 -28.48 18.81
CA ALA A 709 10.92 -28.87 17.45
C ALA A 709 10.29 -30.22 17.07
N VAL A 710 9.82 -30.33 15.83
CA VAL A 710 9.21 -31.53 15.24
C VAL A 710 9.73 -31.73 13.82
N ALA A 711 10.32 -32.89 13.57
CA ALA A 711 10.76 -33.28 12.23
C ALA A 711 9.71 -34.18 11.56
N PHE A 712 9.15 -33.73 10.44
CA PHE A 712 8.27 -34.51 9.58
C PHE A 712 9.09 -35.15 8.45
N LYS A 713 9.63 -36.35 8.74
CA LYS A 713 10.47 -37.08 7.79
C LYS A 713 9.72 -37.52 6.52
N ARG A 714 8.42 -37.82 6.63
CA ARG A 714 7.57 -38.39 5.57
C ARG A 714 6.13 -37.88 5.65
N ALA A 715 5.90 -36.57 5.47
CA ALA A 715 4.55 -36.03 5.41
C ALA A 715 3.88 -36.39 4.06
N PRO A 716 2.65 -36.95 4.04
CA PRO A 716 2.00 -37.33 2.79
C PRO A 716 1.61 -36.09 1.97
N LEU A 717 2.03 -36.03 0.71
CA LEU A 717 1.54 -35.06 -0.27
C LEU A 717 0.27 -35.63 -0.92
N LEU A 718 -0.84 -34.92 -0.77
CA LEU A 718 -2.14 -35.31 -1.30
C LEU A 718 -2.46 -34.51 -2.57
N GLY A 719 -2.80 -35.21 -3.64
CA GLY A 719 -3.24 -34.62 -4.90
C GLY A 719 -4.69 -34.11 -4.84
N ARG A 720 -5.17 -33.55 -5.96
CA ARG A 720 -6.53 -33.00 -6.10
C ARG A 720 -7.67 -34.00 -5.83
N GLY A 721 -7.40 -35.30 -5.85
CA GLY A 721 -8.35 -36.36 -5.54
C GLY A 721 -8.15 -37.04 -4.18
N GLY A 722 -7.31 -36.49 -3.31
CA GLY A 722 -6.95 -37.13 -2.03
C GLY A 722 -6.02 -38.35 -2.16
N ALA A 723 -5.64 -38.72 -3.39
CA ALA A 723 -4.62 -39.74 -3.64
C ALA A 723 -3.25 -39.24 -3.17
N ARG A 724 -2.45 -40.14 -2.61
CA ARG A 724 -1.08 -39.83 -2.18
C ARG A 724 -0.17 -39.72 -3.39
N VAL A 725 0.26 -38.49 -3.67
CA VAL A 725 1.08 -38.12 -4.83
C VAL A 725 2.58 -38.12 -4.51
N GLY A 726 2.95 -38.00 -3.24
CA GLY A 726 4.35 -37.97 -2.83
C GLY A 726 4.56 -37.95 -1.33
N LEU A 727 5.82 -37.75 -0.94
CA LEU A 727 6.26 -37.54 0.44
C LEU A 727 7.04 -36.23 0.54
N LEU A 728 6.71 -35.41 1.52
CA LEU A 728 7.41 -34.18 1.87
C LEU A 728 8.28 -34.41 3.11
N ARG A 729 9.52 -33.94 3.05
CA ARG A 729 10.41 -33.82 4.21
C ARG A 729 10.44 -32.37 4.66
N ALA A 730 9.91 -32.11 5.85
CA ALA A 730 9.89 -30.79 6.47
C ALA A 730 10.23 -30.88 7.96
N GLU A 731 10.77 -29.81 8.51
CA GLU A 731 11.08 -29.67 9.92
C GLU A 731 10.45 -28.37 10.41
N SER A 732 9.75 -28.40 11.54
CA SER A 732 9.19 -27.19 12.16
C SER A 732 9.70 -27.04 13.58
N TRP A 733 10.01 -25.81 13.97
CA TRP A 733 10.35 -25.50 15.35
C TRP A 733 9.80 -24.14 15.77
N ALA A 734 9.57 -23.99 17.06
CA ALA A 734 9.18 -22.77 17.72
C ALA A 734 10.35 -22.30 18.60
N SER A 735 10.83 -21.08 18.35
CA SER A 735 11.89 -20.44 19.13
C SER A 735 11.40 -19.11 19.70
N ARG A 736 12.01 -18.65 20.80
CA ARG A 736 11.77 -17.30 21.31
C ARG A 736 12.77 -16.33 20.67
N PRO A 737 12.36 -15.10 20.30
CA PRO A 737 13.31 -14.03 20.02
C PRO A 737 14.10 -13.77 21.31
N GLY A 738 15.43 -13.83 21.21
CA GLY A 738 16.35 -13.55 22.31
C GLY A 738 16.47 -12.07 22.60
#